data_AF-A0A068UPR9-F1
#
_entry.id   AF-A0A068UPR9-F1
#
_cell.length_a   1.000
_cell.length_b   1.000
_cell.length_c   1.000
_cell.angle_alpha   90.00
_cell.angle_beta   90.00
_cell.angle_gamma   90.00
#
_symmetry.space_group_name_H-M   'P 1'
#
loop_
_entity.id
_entity.type
_entity.pdbx_description
1 polymer ?
#
loop_
_entity_poly.entity_id
_entity_poly.type
_entity_poly.pdbx_seq_one_letter_code
_entity_poly.pdbx_strand_id
1 'polypeptide(L)'
;MAIQEIANSIVGKIAEKCIDPILRQFQYLIFCKSNVQSLSVNIEELELKEAEVQQLVRQAKDNAEEIKPTVVDWLKRVEDVKKDAHTISEGMETAKVNCFNIVRLPNLKSCYLLGRRAVKRTSVVEKLLGNCPIDEVGYLAPLGEMRFSELTPSFEEGLVSRMSTKKQVMDALKQEKTSLMAICGMAGVGKTTLVKQIADQVKSEKLFDEVAVATVSQSPDMRKVQDELAEQLGLKITEQTDLPRAERLCTRLTGRGKRTLVILDDIWKKVDFESLGIPVKGECKSLKVILTSRSSNVCRGLGAEIFEVNALPKEEEWHLFKKVAEISDYAAFSGVAKLVAQECKGLPLAIVVVAKALKSTQDWEQDLEQLKEYTIRDLERDEDSVFSRIKFSYDYLQSAEAKSLLLLCSLFPEDYSIPIECLVRYGKGLELFPNRRSLKDVRYWVDKHIGHLKNSYLLLNDAETEDSVKLHDVVRDVCLSIASEGEHEFLVSNSGVGEKNSYTAISLISQHSNHDLLPFCKEYPRLRLLRLVLQSDLGVQSWTLNLPEDSFVGMEVLWVMELNHSQIEFPLSWPGPMLRSLQTLSLDYCVLGTGMSSMLGHMTQLETLSLFQSKILDDRFPAEIGQLSNLKLLDLRVKSSLHPLPRRILSRLKKLEELYLGSGDHLQLGGDKQEEIGCLKEISSISNLACLQIALDDLSLLLLSLQEFVTERLSRFDITVGNYKGAMIDLNKKYQFRKSLGLYLLDHGDEGLKQLFDPNVTSIVKRTKNLTLHLPTSSCLRNLVPDLGEKVFITLKWLYLFGGQYECLVDSTANEFENLVFMKLESLKLKEICKGFLPPGCFNQLQEVKLYYVSALEYLWKGSVEPLSLCNLRSIEVYSCDQIKTLFSQSALKCLVKLQRIDVSFCYNLERIVLREESLTEEVLELPQLKALTLLFVTKFIGFGSEGDKAVAFFDQVSLPSLEVLDIDHLGDGPEQLIGGKMPSGSLDNLKSMNLKDCNSIQCIAKANTVTLIQNLQALEVWNCSGMESLVDFEGLKVRNMLSKKGLEILPKLESLDLRDCLRLTHIWRNFPEEVRVFQKLRSLYVYKCPLKCLFHPPSVVTMLISLEKLNVHCCSEMCEVIGEEDKEVSQEDNTQHHDVGKRREIALGRSGKGFMFPKLNSLWLEDLKNLRNFGGSHREDYEFKFPLLTELIIVSCPKLKKFCSGKLNAPLLKKVQTAPGDIEDFEAPVDLKAFKSPLRINFRN
;
A
#
# COMPACT_ATOMS: atom_id res chain seq x y z
N MET A 1 -74.40 -56.38 -5.65
CA MET A 1 -73.47 -56.36 -4.50
C MET A 1 -72.01 -56.21 -4.92
N ALA A 2 -71.48 -56.98 -5.89
CA ALA A 2 -70.07 -56.86 -6.34
C ALA A 2 -69.64 -55.47 -6.87
N ILE A 3 -70.53 -54.70 -7.50
CA ILE A 3 -70.22 -53.34 -8.00
C ILE A 3 -70.12 -52.31 -6.85
N GLN A 4 -70.86 -52.51 -5.75
CA GLN A 4 -70.86 -51.61 -4.59
C GLN A 4 -69.56 -51.74 -3.78
N GLU A 5 -69.02 -52.95 -3.63
CA GLU A 5 -67.73 -53.19 -2.95
C GLU A 5 -66.54 -52.65 -3.76
N ILE A 6 -66.55 -52.81 -5.09
CA ILE A 6 -65.50 -52.26 -5.96
C ILE A 6 -65.57 -50.73 -5.95
N ALA A 7 -66.77 -50.13 -6.02
CA ALA A 7 -66.93 -48.68 -5.93
C ALA A 7 -66.47 -48.13 -4.58
N ASN A 8 -66.80 -48.79 -3.45
CA ASN A 8 -66.35 -48.35 -2.13
C ASN A 8 -64.83 -48.53 -1.92
N SER A 9 -64.20 -49.56 -2.52
CA SER A 9 -62.74 -49.75 -2.48
C SER A 9 -61.98 -48.71 -3.31
N ILE A 10 -62.50 -48.36 -4.49
CA ILE A 10 -61.94 -47.32 -5.37
C ILE A 10 -62.15 -45.93 -4.77
N VAL A 11 -63.35 -45.62 -4.27
CA VAL A 11 -63.65 -44.35 -3.58
C VAL A 11 -62.85 -44.24 -2.28
N GLY A 12 -62.66 -45.33 -1.54
CA GLY A 12 -61.79 -45.38 -0.36
C GLY A 12 -60.32 -45.09 -0.67
N LYS A 13 -59.76 -45.71 -1.72
CA LYS A 13 -58.37 -45.43 -2.18
C LYS A 13 -58.18 -44.04 -2.80
N ILE A 14 -59.20 -43.51 -3.50
CA ILE A 14 -59.18 -42.14 -4.03
C ILE A 14 -59.32 -41.15 -2.87
N ALA A 15 -60.17 -41.41 -1.88
CA ALA A 15 -60.27 -40.61 -0.67
C ALA A 15 -58.94 -40.61 0.09
N GLU A 16 -58.32 -41.76 0.37
CA GLU A 16 -57.00 -41.84 1.03
C GLU A 16 -55.90 -41.08 0.28
N LYS A 17 -55.84 -41.16 -1.06
CA LYS A 17 -54.82 -40.47 -1.86
C LYS A 17 -55.10 -38.98 -2.13
N CYS A 18 -56.35 -38.55 -2.03
CA CYS A 18 -56.74 -37.14 -2.23
C CYS A 18 -56.85 -36.37 -0.91
N ILE A 19 -57.09 -37.04 0.23
CA ILE A 19 -57.22 -36.41 1.55
C ILE A 19 -55.92 -35.69 1.94
N ASP A 20 -54.75 -36.30 1.79
CA ASP A 20 -53.47 -35.70 2.19
C ASP A 20 -53.11 -34.42 1.39
N PRO A 21 -53.17 -34.39 0.05
CA PRO A 21 -52.97 -33.17 -0.72
C PRO A 21 -53.99 -32.08 -0.38
N ILE A 22 -55.25 -32.45 -0.16
CA ILE A 22 -56.33 -31.52 0.18
C ILE A 22 -56.13 -30.96 1.60
N LEU A 23 -55.81 -31.80 2.59
CA LEU A 23 -55.43 -31.39 3.94
C LEU A 23 -54.24 -30.44 3.93
N ARG A 24 -53.22 -30.71 3.09
CA ARG A 24 -52.07 -29.79 2.90
C ARG A 24 -52.50 -28.42 2.38
N GLN A 25 -53.47 -28.35 1.46
CA GLN A 25 -54.00 -27.07 0.98
C GLN A 25 -54.77 -26.31 2.08
N PHE A 26 -55.55 -27.03 2.90
CA PHE A 26 -56.24 -26.44 4.04
C PHE A 26 -55.28 -26.02 5.16
N GLN A 27 -54.15 -26.72 5.34
CA GLN A 27 -53.11 -26.35 6.30
C GLN A 27 -52.49 -24.98 5.99
N TYR A 28 -52.27 -24.62 4.71
CA TYR A 28 -51.77 -23.29 4.35
C TYR A 28 -52.76 -22.17 4.73
N LEU A 29 -54.06 -22.45 4.66
CA LEU A 29 -55.12 -21.53 5.03
C LEU A 29 -55.27 -21.41 6.56
N ILE A 30 -55.38 -22.55 7.26
CA ILE A 30 -55.66 -22.64 8.70
C ILE A 30 -54.45 -22.18 9.52
N PHE A 31 -53.24 -22.58 9.13
CA PHE A 31 -52.00 -22.27 9.83
C PHE A 31 -51.22 -21.12 9.19
N CYS A 32 -51.83 -20.30 8.33
CA CYS A 32 -51.17 -19.18 7.65
C CYS A 32 -50.35 -18.30 8.63
N LYS A 33 -50.94 -17.93 9.78
CA LYS A 33 -50.27 -17.10 10.78
C LYS A 33 -49.06 -17.80 11.40
N SER A 34 -49.20 -19.08 11.73
CA SER A 34 -48.11 -19.90 12.28
C SER A 34 -47.01 -20.14 11.25
N ASN A 35 -47.35 -20.31 9.98
CA ASN A 35 -46.39 -20.48 8.89
C ASN A 35 -45.59 -19.20 8.60
N VAL A 36 -46.24 -18.03 8.65
CA VAL A 36 -45.56 -16.73 8.53
C VAL A 36 -44.67 -16.48 9.74
N GLN A 37 -45.13 -16.78 10.96
CA GLN A 37 -44.30 -16.68 12.17
C GLN A 37 -43.08 -17.63 12.12
N SER A 38 -43.26 -18.86 11.65
CA SER A 38 -42.15 -19.80 11.46
C SER A 38 -41.15 -19.32 10.42
N LEU A 39 -41.60 -18.69 9.33
CA LEU A 39 -40.69 -18.03 8.38
C LEU A 39 -39.92 -16.89 9.05
N SER A 40 -40.57 -16.05 9.86
CA SER A 40 -39.90 -14.94 10.58
C SER A 40 -38.79 -15.44 11.50
N VAL A 41 -39.04 -16.51 12.28
CA VAL A 41 -38.01 -17.11 13.16
C VAL A 41 -36.82 -17.64 12.38
N ASN A 42 -37.04 -18.34 11.25
CA ASN A 42 -35.95 -18.85 10.42
C ASN A 42 -35.16 -17.73 9.73
N ILE A 43 -35.80 -16.58 9.46
CA ILE A 43 -35.13 -15.38 8.91
C ILE A 43 -34.23 -14.73 9.97
N GLU A 44 -34.65 -14.65 11.24
CA GLU A 44 -33.81 -14.17 12.34
C GLU A 44 -32.54 -15.04 12.49
N GLU A 45 -32.67 -16.36 12.37
CA GLU A 45 -31.51 -17.28 12.38
C GLU A 45 -30.59 -17.08 11.16
N LEU A 46 -31.16 -16.83 9.98
CA LEU A 46 -30.40 -16.55 8.75
C LEU A 46 -29.64 -15.22 8.84
N GLU A 47 -30.21 -14.20 9.48
CA GLU A 47 -29.58 -12.89 9.71
C GLU A 47 -28.37 -12.98 10.64
N LEU A 48 -28.44 -13.81 11.68
CA LEU A 48 -27.29 -14.07 12.55
C LEU A 48 -26.14 -14.73 11.78
N LYS A 49 -26.44 -15.72 10.92
CA LYS A 49 -25.43 -16.37 10.08
C LYS A 49 -24.89 -15.45 8.98
N GLU A 50 -25.74 -14.59 8.43
CA GLU A 50 -25.32 -13.55 7.49
C GLU A 50 -24.30 -12.61 8.14
N ALA A 51 -24.54 -12.18 9.38
CA ALA A 51 -23.62 -11.32 10.12
C ALA A 51 -22.26 -11.98 10.36
N GLU A 52 -22.23 -13.28 10.72
CA GLU A 52 -20.99 -14.06 10.86
C GLU A 52 -20.20 -14.12 9.53
N VAL A 53 -20.86 -14.48 8.43
CA VAL A 53 -20.23 -14.56 7.11
C VAL A 53 -19.76 -13.19 6.63
N GLN A 54 -20.53 -12.13 6.87
CA GLN A 54 -20.13 -10.76 6.54
C GLN A 54 -18.93 -10.28 7.37
N GLN A 55 -18.79 -10.73 8.62
CA GLN A 55 -17.60 -10.45 9.44
C GLN A 55 -16.37 -11.16 8.87
N LEU A 56 -16.49 -12.42 8.48
CA LEU A 56 -15.40 -13.15 7.81
C LEU A 56 -15.03 -12.49 6.47
N VAL A 57 -16.02 -12.05 5.68
CA VAL A 57 -15.80 -11.32 4.43
C VAL A 57 -15.07 -10.00 4.68
N ARG A 58 -15.37 -9.31 5.78
CA ARG A 58 -14.61 -8.10 6.17
C ARG A 58 -13.18 -8.44 6.54
N GLN A 59 -12.95 -9.45 7.38
CA GLN A 59 -11.59 -9.91 7.72
C GLN A 59 -10.78 -10.28 6.48
N ALA A 60 -11.38 -10.98 5.53
CA ALA A 60 -10.73 -11.31 4.25
C ALA A 60 -10.39 -10.05 3.44
N LYS A 61 -11.31 -9.07 3.34
CA LYS A 61 -11.03 -7.79 2.67
C LYS A 61 -9.94 -6.98 3.38
N ASP A 62 -9.95 -6.95 4.72
CA ASP A 62 -8.94 -6.28 5.54
C ASP A 62 -7.56 -6.94 5.36
N ASN A 63 -7.53 -8.24 5.11
CA ASN A 63 -6.34 -9.01 4.73
C ASN A 63 -6.01 -8.92 3.22
N ALA A 64 -6.66 -8.03 2.47
CA ALA A 64 -6.51 -7.85 1.02
C ALA A 64 -6.80 -9.12 0.18
N GLU A 65 -7.67 -10.00 0.68
CA GLU A 65 -8.14 -11.19 -0.02
C GLU A 65 -9.35 -10.87 -0.91
N GLU A 66 -9.39 -11.45 -2.11
CA GLU A 66 -10.57 -11.46 -2.97
C GLU A 66 -11.60 -12.46 -2.45
N ILE A 67 -12.87 -12.04 -2.35
CA ILE A 67 -13.95 -12.87 -1.81
C ILE A 67 -14.40 -13.91 -2.84
N LYS A 68 -14.56 -15.16 -2.39
CA LYS A 68 -15.01 -16.25 -3.25
C LYS A 68 -16.38 -15.94 -3.86
N PRO A 69 -16.58 -16.17 -5.18
CA PRO A 69 -17.87 -15.95 -5.84
C PRO A 69 -19.05 -16.70 -5.20
N THR A 70 -18.81 -17.86 -4.58
CA THR A 70 -19.82 -18.64 -3.86
C THR A 70 -20.35 -17.93 -2.62
N VAL A 71 -19.50 -17.18 -1.92
CA VAL A 71 -19.89 -16.37 -0.75
C VAL A 71 -20.73 -15.18 -1.19
N VAL A 72 -20.34 -14.54 -2.30
CA VAL A 72 -21.09 -13.43 -2.91
C VAL A 72 -22.49 -13.88 -3.37
N ASP A 73 -22.59 -15.03 -4.05
CA ASP A 73 -23.90 -15.58 -4.47
C ASP A 73 -24.77 -15.98 -3.27
N TRP A 74 -24.17 -16.54 -2.21
CA TRP A 74 -24.89 -16.88 -0.98
C TRP A 74 -25.49 -15.63 -0.32
N LEU A 75 -24.70 -14.57 -0.10
CA LEU A 75 -25.16 -13.31 0.47
C LEU A 75 -26.31 -12.69 -0.36
N LYS A 76 -26.19 -12.72 -1.70
CA LYS A 76 -27.25 -12.23 -2.59
C LYS A 76 -28.57 -12.99 -2.42
N ARG A 77 -28.51 -14.32 -2.31
CA ARG A 77 -29.71 -15.16 -2.11
C ARG A 77 -30.35 -14.93 -0.74
N VAL A 78 -29.56 -14.65 0.29
CA VAL A 78 -30.05 -14.29 1.62
C VAL A 78 -30.87 -12.99 1.55
N GLU A 79 -30.33 -11.96 0.90
CA GLU A 79 -31.02 -10.68 0.71
C GLU A 79 -32.33 -10.82 -0.08
N ASP A 80 -32.32 -11.59 -1.17
CA ASP A 80 -33.52 -11.87 -1.97
C ASP A 80 -34.63 -12.53 -1.12
N VAL A 81 -34.27 -13.47 -0.24
CA VAL A 81 -35.22 -14.20 0.60
C VAL A 81 -35.73 -13.33 1.76
N LYS A 82 -34.90 -12.47 2.35
CA LYS A 82 -35.31 -11.49 3.37
C LYS A 82 -36.34 -10.49 2.82
N LYS A 83 -36.10 -9.95 1.63
CA LYS A 83 -37.02 -9.03 0.95
C LYS A 83 -38.37 -9.68 0.66
N ASP A 84 -38.35 -10.94 0.24
CA ASP A 84 -39.55 -11.75 0.02
C ASP A 84 -40.28 -12.10 1.34
N ALA A 85 -39.56 -12.32 2.44
CA ALA A 85 -40.16 -12.57 3.75
C ALA A 85 -40.83 -11.32 4.32
N HIS A 86 -40.22 -10.14 4.13
CA HIS A 86 -40.78 -8.87 4.55
C HIS A 86 -42.12 -8.58 3.87
N THR A 87 -42.20 -8.77 2.54
CA THR A 87 -43.45 -8.60 1.78
C THR A 87 -44.54 -9.60 2.17
N ILE A 88 -44.18 -10.82 2.62
CA ILE A 88 -45.14 -11.79 3.17
C ILE A 88 -45.68 -11.32 4.53
N SER A 89 -44.82 -10.74 5.38
CA SER A 89 -45.20 -10.22 6.69
C SER A 89 -46.13 -9.00 6.58
N GLU A 90 -45.79 -8.02 5.73
CA GLU A 90 -46.65 -6.86 5.44
C GLU A 90 -48.00 -7.26 4.82
N GLY A 91 -47.99 -8.25 3.92
CA GLY A 91 -49.20 -8.85 3.35
C GLY A 91 -50.11 -9.48 4.41
N MET A 92 -49.54 -9.99 5.50
CA MET A 92 -50.29 -10.58 6.62
C MET A 92 -50.96 -9.51 7.48
N GLU A 93 -50.31 -8.36 7.68
CA GLU A 93 -50.87 -7.23 8.42
C GLU A 93 -52.06 -6.60 7.70
N THR A 94 -52.00 -6.56 6.37
CA THR A 94 -53.02 -5.96 5.48
C THR A 94 -54.19 -6.90 5.14
N ALA A 95 -54.11 -8.21 5.42
CA ALA A 95 -55.14 -9.21 5.08
C ALA A 95 -56.41 -9.21 5.99
N LYS A 96 -56.65 -8.15 6.77
CA LYS A 96 -57.87 -7.98 7.57
C LYS A 96 -58.91 -7.17 6.78
N VAL A 97 -60.06 -7.76 6.48
CA VAL A 97 -61.20 -7.05 5.88
C VAL A 97 -62.25 -6.77 6.95
N ASN A 98 -62.69 -5.52 7.05
CA ASN A 98 -63.88 -5.16 7.83
C ASN A 98 -65.13 -5.58 7.05
N CYS A 99 -65.89 -6.54 7.58
CA CYS A 99 -67.26 -6.76 7.14
C CYS A 99 -68.21 -6.36 8.29
N PHE A 100 -69.05 -5.36 8.02
CA PHE A 100 -70.17 -4.94 8.87
C PHE A 100 -69.85 -4.43 10.29
N ASN A 101 -68.70 -3.78 10.51
CA ASN A 101 -68.35 -3.06 11.76
C ASN A 101 -68.49 -3.85 13.09
N ILE A 102 -68.66 -5.19 13.07
CA ILE A 102 -68.88 -5.99 14.29
C ILE A 102 -68.04 -7.28 14.34
N VAL A 103 -67.54 -7.84 13.21
CA VAL A 103 -66.65 -9.03 13.24
C VAL A 103 -65.51 -8.92 12.20
N ARG A 104 -64.26 -9.06 12.64
CA ARG A 104 -63.07 -9.13 11.75
C ARG A 104 -62.95 -10.54 11.17
N LEU A 105 -63.24 -10.73 9.88
CA LEU A 105 -63.03 -12.01 9.18
C LEU A 105 -61.76 -11.91 8.29
N PRO A 106 -60.81 -12.85 8.42
CA PRO A 106 -59.60 -12.85 7.59
C PRO A 106 -59.94 -13.16 6.12
N ASN A 107 -59.30 -12.48 5.18
CA ASN A 107 -59.44 -12.79 3.76
C ASN A 107 -58.84 -14.17 3.46
N LEU A 108 -59.69 -15.18 3.35
CA LEU A 108 -59.31 -16.59 3.16
C LEU A 108 -58.41 -16.80 1.92
N LYS A 109 -58.64 -16.07 0.83
CA LYS A 109 -57.81 -16.16 -0.38
C LYS A 109 -56.39 -15.64 -0.13
N SER A 110 -56.27 -14.52 0.57
CA SER A 110 -54.97 -13.94 0.95
C SER A 110 -54.23 -14.83 1.94
N CYS A 111 -54.91 -15.34 2.99
CA CYS A 111 -54.30 -16.25 3.97
C CYS A 111 -53.76 -17.53 3.31
N TYR A 112 -54.51 -18.12 2.37
CA TYR A 112 -54.01 -19.30 1.65
C TYR A 112 -52.75 -19.01 0.82
N LEU A 113 -52.74 -17.89 0.07
CA LEU A 113 -51.60 -17.51 -0.77
C LEU A 113 -50.36 -17.16 0.06
N LEU A 114 -50.53 -16.39 1.14
CA LEU A 114 -49.46 -16.00 2.05
C LEU A 114 -48.92 -17.21 2.82
N GLY A 115 -49.79 -18.06 3.37
CA GLY A 115 -49.40 -19.27 4.07
C GLY A 115 -48.63 -20.25 3.19
N ARG A 116 -49.03 -20.41 1.92
CA ARG A 116 -48.30 -21.24 0.95
C ARG A 116 -46.96 -20.64 0.55
N ARG A 117 -46.89 -19.32 0.35
CA ARG A 117 -45.65 -18.61 0.00
C ARG A 117 -44.65 -18.65 1.17
N ALA A 118 -45.14 -18.52 2.41
CA ALA A 118 -44.35 -18.64 3.62
C ALA A 118 -43.67 -20.01 3.72
N VAL A 119 -44.42 -21.12 3.69
CA VAL A 119 -43.85 -22.49 3.75
C VAL A 119 -42.85 -22.76 2.61
N LYS A 120 -43.12 -22.25 1.41
CA LYS A 120 -42.18 -22.40 0.28
C LYS A 120 -40.87 -21.66 0.53
N ARG A 121 -40.91 -20.48 1.15
CA ARG A 121 -39.71 -19.69 1.49
C ARG A 121 -38.98 -20.24 2.70
N THR A 122 -39.68 -20.78 3.70
CA THR A 122 -39.08 -21.48 4.85
C THR A 122 -38.13 -22.60 4.39
N SER A 123 -38.55 -23.41 3.41
CA SER A 123 -37.70 -24.46 2.82
C SER A 123 -36.47 -23.92 2.06
N VAL A 124 -36.53 -22.70 1.54
CA VAL A 124 -35.37 -22.05 0.90
C VAL A 124 -34.40 -21.54 1.95
N VAL A 125 -34.89 -20.95 3.05
CA VAL A 125 -34.08 -20.51 4.19
C VAL A 125 -33.33 -21.70 4.80
N GLU A 126 -33.98 -22.83 5.04
CA GLU A 126 -33.35 -24.05 5.56
C GLU A 126 -32.20 -24.55 4.67
N LYS A 127 -32.34 -24.43 3.34
CA LYS A 127 -31.27 -24.78 2.39
C LYS A 127 -30.11 -23.78 2.41
N LEU A 128 -30.36 -22.50 2.69
CA LEU A 128 -29.32 -21.49 2.81
C LEU A 128 -28.53 -21.66 4.11
N LEU A 129 -29.22 -21.95 5.22
CA LEU A 129 -28.63 -22.30 6.50
C LEU A 129 -27.74 -23.55 6.39
N GLY A 130 -28.20 -24.58 5.68
CA GLY A 130 -27.42 -25.80 5.45
C GLY A 130 -26.22 -25.66 4.51
N ASN A 131 -26.14 -24.60 3.70
CA ASN A 131 -25.05 -24.33 2.74
C ASN A 131 -24.21 -23.10 3.13
N CYS A 132 -24.18 -22.75 4.41
CA CYS A 132 -23.45 -21.59 4.91
C CYS A 132 -21.92 -21.76 4.74
N PRO A 133 -21.21 -20.83 4.07
CA PRO A 133 -19.77 -20.92 3.85
C PRO A 133 -18.98 -20.35 5.04
N ILE A 134 -18.57 -21.20 5.98
CA ILE A 134 -17.91 -20.78 7.23
C ILE A 134 -16.38 -20.99 7.20
N ASP A 135 -15.86 -21.93 6.40
CA ASP A 135 -14.47 -22.38 6.54
C ASP A 135 -13.42 -21.52 5.80
N GLU A 136 -13.76 -20.86 4.68
CA GLU A 136 -12.79 -20.06 3.92
C GLU A 136 -13.51 -19.12 2.91
N VAL A 137 -13.53 -17.82 3.19
CA VAL A 137 -14.35 -16.83 2.45
C VAL A 137 -13.58 -16.01 1.40
N GLY A 138 -12.24 -15.94 1.50
CA GLY A 138 -11.37 -15.16 0.62
C GLY A 138 -10.18 -15.95 0.07
N TYR A 139 -9.46 -15.38 -0.90
CA TYR A 139 -8.15 -15.84 -1.36
C TYR A 139 -7.25 -14.64 -1.68
N LEU A 140 -5.95 -14.74 -1.39
CA LEU A 140 -4.97 -13.70 -1.72
C LEU A 140 -4.88 -13.46 -3.23
N ALA A 141 -5.16 -12.23 -3.66
CA ALA A 141 -4.85 -11.77 -5.01
C ALA A 141 -3.33 -11.55 -5.17
N PRO A 142 -2.77 -11.59 -6.40
CA PRO A 142 -1.41 -11.15 -6.67
C PRO A 142 -1.21 -9.72 -6.15
N LEU A 143 -0.17 -9.49 -5.33
CA LEU A 143 0.12 -8.20 -4.72
C LEU A 143 0.19 -7.10 -5.79
N GLY A 144 -0.76 -6.17 -5.74
CA GLY A 144 -0.66 -4.91 -6.45
C GLY A 144 0.15 -3.95 -5.58
N GLU A 145 1.46 -3.85 -5.79
CA GLU A 145 2.30 -3.01 -4.94
C GLU A 145 2.99 -1.82 -5.63
N MET A 146 3.01 -0.76 -4.80
CA MET A 146 3.66 0.55 -4.81
C MET A 146 4.27 1.11 -6.10
N ARG A 147 4.00 2.41 -6.32
CA ARG A 147 4.87 3.26 -7.16
C ARG A 147 6.26 3.27 -6.53
N PHE A 148 7.24 2.68 -7.22
CA PHE A 148 8.62 2.73 -6.78
C PHE A 148 9.13 4.19 -6.83
N SER A 149 9.48 4.71 -5.64
CA SER A 149 10.34 5.87 -5.38
C SER A 149 9.81 7.30 -5.62
N GLU A 150 9.54 8.00 -4.50
CA GLU A 150 9.46 9.47 -4.37
C GLU A 150 10.80 10.10 -3.90
N LEU A 151 11.95 9.40 -4.02
CA LEU A 151 13.23 9.89 -3.47
C LEU A 151 14.39 9.99 -4.48
N THR A 152 14.10 10.07 -5.78
CA THR A 152 15.05 10.69 -6.71
C THR A 152 14.52 12.07 -7.09
N PRO A 153 15.22 13.19 -6.82
CA PRO A 153 14.83 14.47 -7.38
C PRO A 153 14.77 14.29 -8.90
N SER A 154 13.72 14.80 -9.55
CA SER A 154 13.51 14.65 -10.99
C SER A 154 14.79 15.01 -11.77
N PHE A 155 15.53 13.97 -12.18
CA PHE A 155 16.71 14.05 -13.05
C PHE A 155 16.31 14.20 -14.53
N GLU A 156 15.00 14.30 -14.82
CA GLU A 156 14.44 14.39 -16.17
C GLU A 156 14.70 15.75 -16.84
N GLU A 157 14.87 16.82 -16.06
CA GLU A 157 15.29 18.12 -16.59
C GLU A 157 16.81 18.14 -16.82
N GLY A 158 17.22 17.72 -18.02
CA GLY A 158 18.56 18.01 -18.58
C GLY A 158 19.35 16.82 -19.14
N LEU A 159 18.92 15.56 -18.94
CA LEU A 159 19.64 14.37 -19.42
C LEU A 159 19.07 13.81 -20.74
N VAL A 160 19.21 14.58 -21.83
CA VAL A 160 18.62 14.30 -23.14
C VAL A 160 19.07 12.94 -23.71
N SER A 161 20.33 12.56 -23.51
CA SER A 161 20.89 11.26 -23.93
C SER A 161 20.13 10.06 -23.35
N ARG A 162 19.71 10.15 -22.07
CA ARG A 162 18.97 9.10 -21.37
C ARG A 162 17.55 8.97 -21.89
N MET A 163 16.91 10.11 -22.14
CA MET A 163 15.56 10.15 -22.74
C MET A 163 15.55 9.58 -24.16
N SER A 164 16.62 9.81 -24.94
CA SER A 164 16.76 9.20 -26.27
C SER A 164 16.87 7.68 -26.19
N THR A 165 17.73 7.16 -25.31
CA THR A 165 17.92 5.71 -25.12
C THR A 165 16.64 5.05 -24.59
N LYS A 166 15.96 5.68 -23.62
CA LYS A 166 14.64 5.27 -23.12
C LYS A 166 13.65 5.12 -24.26
N LYS A 167 13.56 6.12 -25.15
CA LYS A 167 12.67 6.11 -26.30
C LYS A 167 12.98 4.94 -27.26
N GLN A 168 14.26 4.69 -27.55
CA GLN A 168 14.67 3.57 -28.41
C GLN A 168 14.23 2.21 -27.82
N VAL A 169 14.44 1.98 -26.53
CA VAL A 169 14.01 0.74 -25.86
C VAL A 169 12.49 0.62 -25.84
N MET A 170 11.76 1.72 -25.59
CA MET A 170 10.30 1.74 -25.64
C MET A 170 9.75 1.44 -27.03
N ASP A 171 10.41 1.94 -28.09
CA ASP A 171 10.03 1.65 -29.47
C ASP A 171 10.29 0.17 -29.82
N ALA A 172 11.39 -0.42 -29.34
CA ALA A 172 11.69 -1.85 -29.49
C ALA A 172 10.71 -2.75 -28.71
N LEU A 173 10.32 -2.35 -27.49
CA LEU A 173 9.29 -3.02 -26.69
C LEU A 173 7.95 -3.10 -27.45
N LYS A 174 7.63 -2.13 -28.32
CA LYS A 174 6.40 -2.10 -29.14
C LYS A 174 6.46 -2.99 -30.39
N GLN A 175 7.64 -3.37 -30.87
CA GLN A 175 7.79 -4.24 -32.06
C GLN A 175 7.58 -5.72 -31.74
N GLU A 176 7.03 -6.52 -32.64
CA GLU A 176 6.81 -7.97 -32.39
C GLU A 176 8.07 -8.83 -32.58
N LYS A 177 9.12 -8.30 -33.20
CA LYS A 177 10.27 -9.09 -33.70
C LYS A 177 11.26 -9.50 -32.60
N THR A 178 11.35 -8.76 -31.50
CA THR A 178 12.38 -8.95 -30.47
C THR A 178 11.78 -9.32 -29.13
N SER A 179 12.07 -10.54 -28.68
CA SER A 179 11.65 -11.10 -27.38
C SER A 179 12.67 -10.86 -26.27
N LEU A 180 13.97 -10.76 -26.61
CA LEU A 180 15.06 -10.54 -25.67
C LEU A 180 15.81 -9.26 -25.99
N MET A 181 15.83 -8.32 -25.05
CA MET A 181 16.52 -7.03 -25.15
C MET A 181 17.50 -6.87 -24.00
N ALA A 182 18.64 -6.23 -24.27
CA ALA A 182 19.70 -6.03 -23.31
C ALA A 182 20.11 -4.56 -23.26
N ILE A 183 20.11 -3.95 -22.08
CA ILE A 183 20.62 -2.61 -21.83
C ILE A 183 22.04 -2.75 -21.28
N CYS A 184 23.04 -2.42 -22.10
CA CYS A 184 24.44 -2.63 -21.79
C CYS A 184 25.17 -1.30 -21.57
N GLY A 185 26.13 -1.27 -20.67
CA GLY A 185 26.95 -0.09 -20.44
C GLY A 185 27.81 -0.22 -19.19
N MET A 186 28.78 0.68 -19.05
CA MET A 186 29.75 0.66 -17.95
C MET A 186 29.10 0.74 -16.56
N ALA A 187 29.85 0.39 -15.52
CA ALA A 187 29.40 0.54 -14.14
C ALA A 187 29.01 2.01 -13.84
N GLY A 188 28.01 2.24 -12.99
CA GLY A 188 27.60 3.60 -12.60
C GLY A 188 26.98 4.48 -13.71
N VAL A 189 26.76 3.92 -14.92
CA VAL A 189 26.23 4.67 -16.06
C VAL A 189 24.70 4.92 -16.00
N GLY A 190 23.98 4.36 -15.02
CA GLY A 190 22.54 4.59 -14.82
C GLY A 190 21.60 3.58 -15.53
N LYS A 191 22.05 2.34 -15.75
CA LYS A 191 21.23 1.27 -16.39
C LYS A 191 19.99 0.91 -15.56
N THR A 192 20.17 0.59 -14.28
CA THR A 192 19.08 0.26 -13.34
C THR A 192 18.07 1.40 -13.24
N THR A 193 18.54 2.66 -13.18
CA THR A 193 17.66 3.84 -13.17
C THR A 193 16.82 3.93 -14.45
N LEU A 194 17.44 3.70 -15.61
CA LEU A 194 16.76 3.70 -16.91
C LEU A 194 15.68 2.60 -16.98
N VAL A 195 16.01 1.39 -16.51
CA VAL A 195 15.07 0.26 -16.51
C VAL A 195 13.90 0.47 -15.57
N LYS A 196 14.12 1.03 -14.38
CA LYS A 196 13.03 1.41 -13.46
C LYS A 196 12.07 2.41 -14.13
N GLN A 197 12.61 3.45 -14.78
CA GLN A 197 11.79 4.41 -15.53
C GLN A 197 11.05 3.78 -16.72
N ILE A 198 11.62 2.77 -17.37
CA ILE A 198 10.95 2.01 -18.44
C ILE A 198 9.82 1.15 -17.85
N ALA A 199 10.07 0.45 -16.74
CA ALA A 199 9.07 -0.36 -16.07
C ALA A 199 7.85 0.49 -15.65
N ASP A 200 8.09 1.66 -15.06
CA ASP A 200 7.05 2.61 -14.67
C ASP A 200 6.26 3.13 -15.88
N GLN A 201 6.97 3.49 -16.96
CA GLN A 201 6.32 3.96 -18.18
C GLN A 201 5.49 2.86 -18.84
N VAL A 202 6.02 1.63 -18.93
CA VAL A 202 5.31 0.45 -19.46
C VAL A 202 4.04 0.15 -18.67
N LYS A 203 4.09 0.22 -17.34
CA LYS A 203 2.93 0.08 -16.46
C LYS A 203 1.90 1.20 -16.69
N SER A 204 2.36 2.45 -16.82
CA SER A 204 1.50 3.62 -17.07
C SER A 204 0.81 3.59 -18.44
N GLU A 205 1.52 3.15 -19.49
CA GLU A 205 1.01 3.02 -20.86
C GLU A 205 0.22 1.71 -21.07
N LYS A 206 0.17 0.83 -20.06
CA LYS A 206 -0.46 -0.51 -20.10
C LYS A 206 -0.03 -1.34 -21.33
N LEU A 207 1.27 -1.32 -21.67
CA LEU A 207 1.80 -2.04 -22.85
C LEU A 207 1.88 -3.57 -22.64
N PHE A 208 1.91 -4.01 -21.39
CA PHE A 208 1.93 -5.40 -20.96
C PHE A 208 0.89 -5.60 -19.86
N ASP A 209 0.28 -6.78 -19.82
CA ASP A 209 -0.70 -7.16 -18.80
C ASP A 209 -0.03 -7.35 -17.43
N GLU A 210 1.24 -7.79 -17.43
CA GLU A 210 2.02 -8.08 -16.23
C GLU A 210 3.48 -7.63 -16.43
N VAL A 211 4.10 -7.07 -15.39
CA VAL A 211 5.52 -6.70 -15.37
C VAL A 211 6.14 -7.25 -14.10
N ALA A 212 7.15 -8.11 -14.24
CA ALA A 212 7.89 -8.68 -13.13
C ALA A 212 9.37 -8.29 -13.21
N VAL A 213 9.96 -7.88 -12.10
CA VAL A 213 11.35 -7.42 -12.00
C VAL A 213 12.08 -8.25 -10.96
N ALA A 214 13.24 -8.80 -11.29
CA ALA A 214 14.11 -9.49 -10.34
C ALA A 214 15.55 -9.01 -10.51
N THR A 215 16.28 -8.92 -9.41
CA THR A 215 17.71 -8.56 -9.43
C THR A 215 18.55 -9.83 -9.41
N VAL A 216 19.47 -9.94 -10.36
CA VAL A 216 20.36 -11.10 -10.53
C VAL A 216 21.74 -10.72 -10.04
N SER A 217 22.12 -11.15 -8.83
CA SER A 217 23.46 -10.85 -8.29
C SER A 217 24.58 -11.59 -9.03
N GLN A 218 25.84 -11.26 -8.73
CA GLN A 218 27.02 -11.90 -9.33
C GLN A 218 27.07 -13.44 -9.13
N SER A 219 26.54 -13.91 -8.00
CA SER A 219 26.34 -15.33 -7.67
C SER A 219 24.84 -15.53 -7.41
N PRO A 220 24.05 -15.70 -8.47
CA PRO A 220 22.60 -15.58 -8.39
C PRO A 220 21.97 -16.82 -7.75
N ASP A 221 21.11 -16.59 -6.76
CA ASP A 221 20.22 -17.61 -6.20
C ASP A 221 19.01 -17.75 -7.14
N MET A 222 18.97 -18.86 -7.89
CA MET A 222 17.91 -19.13 -8.85
C MET A 222 16.54 -19.21 -8.17
N ARG A 223 16.45 -19.73 -6.95
CA ARG A 223 15.19 -19.87 -6.23
C ARG A 223 14.68 -18.52 -5.79
N LYS A 224 15.55 -17.67 -5.25
CA LYS A 224 15.22 -16.29 -4.88
C LYS A 224 14.71 -15.50 -6.10
N VAL A 225 15.38 -15.61 -7.25
CA VAL A 225 14.93 -14.97 -8.49
C VAL A 225 13.55 -15.52 -8.91
N GLN A 226 13.34 -16.83 -8.83
CA GLN A 226 12.03 -17.43 -9.10
C GLN A 226 10.94 -16.93 -8.14
N ASP A 227 11.25 -16.79 -6.84
CA ASP A 227 10.32 -16.33 -5.82
C ASP A 227 9.96 -14.85 -6.02
N GLU A 228 10.96 -13.98 -6.28
CA GLU A 228 10.74 -12.55 -6.60
C GLU A 228 9.83 -12.38 -7.84
N LEU A 229 10.05 -13.20 -8.87
CA LEU A 229 9.19 -13.21 -10.06
C LEU A 229 7.81 -13.80 -9.76
N ALA A 230 7.73 -14.89 -9.01
CA ALA A 230 6.49 -15.58 -8.70
C ALA A 230 5.56 -14.70 -7.86
N GLU A 231 6.10 -13.99 -6.87
CA GLU A 231 5.37 -13.03 -6.04
C GLU A 231 4.72 -11.94 -6.89
N GLN A 232 5.48 -11.28 -7.76
CA GLN A 232 4.98 -10.23 -8.66
C GLN A 232 4.02 -10.75 -9.74
N LEU A 233 4.08 -12.04 -10.07
CA LEU A 233 3.17 -12.70 -11.00
C LEU A 233 1.96 -13.36 -10.30
N GLY A 234 1.88 -13.29 -8.97
CA GLY A 234 0.84 -13.94 -8.17
C GLY A 234 0.84 -15.46 -8.27
N LEU A 235 2.01 -16.05 -8.39
CA LEU A 235 2.24 -17.49 -8.44
C LEU A 235 2.76 -17.94 -7.06
N LYS A 236 2.14 -18.98 -6.49
CA LYS A 236 2.75 -19.74 -5.38
C LYS A 236 3.51 -20.92 -5.96
N ILE A 237 4.80 -20.98 -5.69
CA ILE A 237 5.67 -22.12 -6.01
C ILE A 237 5.81 -22.94 -4.71
N THR A 238 5.19 -24.12 -4.67
CA THR A 238 5.22 -25.01 -3.49
C THR A 238 6.19 -26.17 -3.67
N GLU A 239 6.68 -26.34 -4.90
CA GLU A 239 7.61 -27.38 -5.31
C GLU A 239 9.01 -27.16 -4.68
N GLN A 240 9.61 -28.24 -4.18
CA GLN A 240 10.86 -28.22 -3.40
C GLN A 240 12.14 -28.43 -4.23
N THR A 241 12.00 -28.82 -5.50
CA THR A 241 13.12 -29.15 -6.40
C THR A 241 13.18 -28.18 -7.58
N ASP A 242 14.37 -27.86 -8.05
CA ASP A 242 14.59 -26.73 -8.98
C ASP A 242 13.86 -26.89 -10.31
N LEU A 243 13.83 -28.11 -10.85
CA LEU A 243 13.21 -28.39 -12.15
C LEU A 243 11.68 -28.18 -12.14
N PRO A 244 10.89 -28.77 -11.22
CA PRO A 244 9.46 -28.46 -11.09
C PRO A 244 9.15 -26.97 -10.83
N ARG A 245 10.01 -26.26 -10.08
CA ARG A 245 9.85 -24.81 -9.86
C ARG A 245 10.00 -24.04 -11.17
N ALA A 246 11.02 -24.36 -11.95
CA ALA A 246 11.25 -23.79 -13.27
C ALA A 246 10.10 -24.10 -14.24
N GLU A 247 9.63 -25.35 -14.29
CA GLU A 247 8.49 -25.77 -15.11
C GLU A 247 7.21 -25.03 -14.72
N ARG A 248 6.99 -24.81 -13.42
CA ARG A 248 5.84 -24.07 -12.90
C ARG A 248 5.86 -22.61 -13.34
N LEU A 249 7.01 -21.95 -13.20
CA LEU A 249 7.18 -20.57 -13.67
C LEU A 249 7.05 -20.47 -15.19
N CYS A 250 7.63 -21.41 -15.94
CA CYS A 250 7.53 -21.47 -17.39
C CYS A 250 6.08 -21.66 -17.86
N THR A 251 5.33 -22.55 -17.20
CA THR A 251 3.91 -22.77 -17.47
C THR A 251 3.10 -21.51 -17.18
N ARG A 252 3.45 -20.76 -16.13
CA ARG A 252 2.78 -19.49 -15.79
C ARG A 252 3.05 -18.39 -16.82
N LEU A 253 4.27 -18.32 -17.36
CA LEU A 253 4.67 -17.34 -18.37
C LEU A 253 4.12 -17.67 -19.78
N THR A 254 3.82 -18.94 -20.06
CA THR A 254 3.32 -19.40 -21.38
C THR A 254 1.80 -19.67 -21.43
N GLY A 255 1.18 -20.06 -20.30
CA GLY A 255 -0.12 -20.75 -20.30
C GLY A 255 -1.40 -19.89 -20.29
N ARG A 256 -1.33 -18.54 -20.34
CA ARG A 256 -2.52 -17.67 -20.16
C ARG A 256 -2.82 -16.66 -21.26
N GLY A 257 -2.00 -16.58 -22.32
CA GLY A 257 -2.19 -15.61 -23.40
C GLY A 257 -2.07 -14.14 -22.98
N LYS A 258 -1.54 -13.86 -21.79
CA LYS A 258 -1.22 -12.52 -21.29
C LYS A 258 0.13 -12.06 -21.83
N ARG A 259 0.25 -10.78 -22.16
CA ARG A 259 1.52 -10.13 -22.47
C ARG A 259 2.29 -9.83 -21.20
N THR A 260 3.40 -10.51 -20.96
CA THR A 260 4.23 -10.33 -19.76
C THR A 260 5.59 -9.74 -20.14
N LEU A 261 6.04 -8.74 -19.38
CA LEU A 261 7.40 -8.24 -19.42
C LEU A 261 8.16 -8.73 -18.18
N VAL A 262 9.26 -9.44 -18.39
CA VAL A 262 10.19 -9.82 -17.32
C VAL A 262 11.43 -8.95 -17.44
N ILE A 263 11.88 -8.39 -16.32
CA ILE A 263 13.08 -7.57 -16.23
C ILE A 263 14.05 -8.27 -15.29
N LEU A 264 15.23 -8.62 -15.78
CA LEU A 264 16.33 -9.17 -14.99
C LEU A 264 17.44 -8.12 -14.88
N ASP A 265 17.55 -7.49 -13.72
CA ASP A 265 18.53 -6.44 -13.49
C ASP A 265 19.89 -7.04 -13.06
N ASP A 266 20.97 -6.41 -13.52
CA ASP A 266 22.38 -6.64 -13.19
C ASP A 266 22.97 -8.02 -13.55
N ILE A 267 22.76 -8.51 -14.77
CA ILE A 267 23.34 -9.79 -15.22
C ILE A 267 24.86 -9.72 -15.41
N TRP A 268 25.59 -10.56 -14.67
CA TRP A 268 27.07 -10.66 -14.71
C TRP A 268 27.61 -11.76 -15.63
N LYS A 269 26.97 -12.93 -15.64
CA LYS A 269 27.40 -14.13 -16.37
C LYS A 269 26.25 -14.68 -17.22
N LYS A 270 26.53 -15.67 -18.06
CA LYS A 270 25.50 -16.35 -18.86
C LYS A 270 24.46 -16.96 -17.92
N VAL A 271 23.23 -16.44 -17.97
CA VAL A 271 22.08 -16.96 -17.20
C VAL A 271 21.46 -18.12 -17.95
N ASP A 272 21.17 -19.20 -17.23
CA ASP A 272 20.42 -20.32 -17.76
C ASP A 272 18.91 -20.07 -17.60
N PHE A 273 18.30 -19.53 -18.66
CA PHE A 273 16.87 -19.26 -18.69
C PHE A 273 16.01 -20.52 -18.57
N GLU A 274 16.54 -21.69 -18.95
CA GLU A 274 15.80 -22.97 -18.85
C GLU A 274 15.64 -23.36 -17.38
N SER A 275 16.74 -23.32 -16.62
CA SER A 275 16.74 -23.54 -15.17
C SER A 275 15.94 -22.49 -14.39
N LEU A 276 15.85 -21.25 -14.88
CA LEU A 276 14.96 -20.24 -14.28
C LEU A 276 13.49 -20.48 -14.61
N GLY A 277 13.16 -21.17 -15.70
CA GLY A 277 11.79 -21.31 -16.19
C GLY A 277 11.32 -20.14 -17.07
N ILE A 278 12.23 -19.46 -17.77
CA ILE A 278 11.93 -18.33 -18.67
C ILE A 278 12.13 -18.76 -20.13
N PRO A 279 11.06 -18.84 -20.95
CA PRO A 279 11.17 -19.30 -22.34
C PRO A 279 11.58 -18.17 -23.30
N VAL A 280 12.89 -18.04 -23.58
CA VAL A 280 13.43 -16.91 -24.38
C VAL A 280 13.57 -17.23 -25.88
N LYS A 281 13.62 -18.52 -26.27
CA LYS A 281 13.91 -18.99 -27.65
C LYS A 281 12.68 -19.04 -28.58
N GLY A 282 11.98 -17.92 -28.74
CA GLY A 282 11.17 -17.64 -29.94
C GLY A 282 9.77 -18.28 -30.05
N GLU A 283 9.29 -19.03 -29.06
CA GLU A 283 7.98 -19.70 -29.14
C GLU A 283 6.81 -18.91 -28.53
N CYS A 284 7.08 -17.88 -27.72
CA CYS A 284 6.06 -17.13 -27.00
C CYS A 284 6.05 -15.63 -27.38
N LYS A 285 5.18 -15.24 -28.32
CA LYS A 285 5.01 -13.83 -28.74
C LYS A 285 4.54 -12.89 -27.62
N SER A 286 3.98 -13.46 -26.55
CA SER A 286 3.42 -12.69 -25.44
C SER A 286 4.44 -12.41 -24.33
N LEU A 287 5.63 -13.03 -24.34
CA LEU A 287 6.68 -12.76 -23.36
C LEU A 287 7.79 -11.88 -23.94
N LYS A 288 8.12 -10.79 -23.24
CA LYS A 288 9.34 -10.03 -23.48
C LYS A 288 10.24 -10.02 -22.26
N VAL A 289 11.54 -10.05 -22.49
CA VAL A 289 12.56 -10.04 -21.45
C VAL A 289 13.52 -8.87 -21.69
N ILE A 290 13.67 -8.00 -20.70
CA ILE A 290 14.75 -7.01 -20.64
C ILE A 290 15.78 -7.50 -19.64
N LEU A 291 17.05 -7.42 -20.00
CA LEU A 291 18.14 -7.58 -19.06
C LEU A 291 19.05 -6.36 -19.04
N THR A 292 19.66 -6.06 -17.91
CA THR A 292 20.78 -5.11 -17.84
C THR A 292 22.08 -5.87 -17.63
N SER A 293 23.18 -5.39 -18.19
CA SER A 293 24.50 -5.99 -17.97
C SER A 293 25.62 -4.96 -18.12
N ARG A 294 26.75 -5.23 -17.47
CA ARG A 294 28.02 -4.52 -17.69
C ARG A 294 28.75 -5.02 -18.95
N SER A 295 28.42 -6.21 -19.47
CA SER A 295 29.13 -6.85 -20.58
C SER A 295 28.24 -7.07 -21.81
N SER A 296 28.51 -6.34 -22.90
CA SER A 296 27.82 -6.54 -24.18
C SER A 296 28.11 -7.92 -24.79
N ASN A 297 29.26 -8.52 -24.48
CA ASN A 297 29.62 -9.87 -24.93
C ASN A 297 28.73 -10.95 -24.31
N VAL A 298 28.40 -10.82 -23.02
CA VAL A 298 27.47 -11.74 -22.34
C VAL A 298 26.09 -11.66 -22.99
N CYS A 299 25.59 -10.45 -23.25
CA CYS A 299 24.31 -10.23 -23.90
C CYS A 299 24.26 -10.72 -25.35
N ARG A 300 25.35 -10.54 -26.11
CA ARG A 300 25.47 -11.06 -27.48
C ARG A 300 25.48 -12.60 -27.49
N GLY A 301 26.13 -13.22 -26.51
CA GLY A 301 26.11 -14.67 -26.32
C GLY A 301 24.74 -15.25 -25.97
N LEU A 302 23.82 -14.42 -25.46
CA LEU A 302 22.42 -14.78 -25.20
C LEU A 302 21.49 -14.51 -26.39
N GLY A 303 21.99 -13.88 -27.46
CA GLY A 303 21.20 -13.52 -28.64
C GLY A 303 20.26 -12.32 -28.43
N ALA A 304 20.55 -11.45 -27.46
CA ALA A 304 19.73 -10.28 -27.15
C ALA A 304 19.97 -9.11 -28.13
N GLU A 305 18.93 -8.31 -28.38
CA GLU A 305 19.07 -7.00 -29.02
C GLU A 305 19.68 -5.99 -28.04
N ILE A 306 20.84 -5.41 -28.36
CA ILE A 306 21.63 -4.60 -27.41
C ILE A 306 21.36 -3.11 -27.60
N PHE A 307 21.02 -2.43 -26.52
CA PHE A 307 20.92 -0.98 -26.38
C PHE A 307 22.09 -0.49 -25.51
N GLU A 308 23.04 0.19 -26.14
CA GLU A 308 24.22 0.71 -25.43
C GLU A 308 23.92 2.04 -24.75
N VAL A 309 24.25 2.07 -23.46
CA VAL A 309 24.08 3.21 -22.58
C VAL A 309 25.45 3.85 -22.38
N ASN A 310 25.67 4.94 -23.11
CA ASN A 310 26.96 5.65 -23.13
C ASN A 310 27.12 6.60 -21.94
N ALA A 311 28.35 7.07 -21.72
CA ALA A 311 28.64 8.17 -20.81
C ALA A 311 27.90 9.46 -21.22
N LEU A 312 27.60 10.32 -20.24
CA LEU A 312 26.95 11.59 -20.46
C LEU A 312 27.81 12.51 -21.34
N PRO A 313 27.20 13.22 -22.31
CA PRO A 313 27.87 14.32 -23.00
C PRO A 313 28.33 15.40 -22.01
N LYS A 314 29.39 16.13 -22.36
CA LYS A 314 30.01 17.16 -21.49
C LYS A 314 29.01 18.19 -20.92
N GLU A 315 28.02 18.59 -21.73
CA GLU A 315 26.98 19.54 -21.28
C GLU A 315 26.04 18.94 -20.23
N GLU A 316 25.65 17.66 -20.40
CA GLU A 316 24.80 16.93 -19.45
C GLU A 316 25.57 16.57 -18.17
N GLU A 317 26.84 16.23 -18.30
CA GLU A 317 27.77 16.00 -17.19
C GLU A 317 27.93 17.25 -16.32
N TRP A 318 28.21 18.40 -16.94
CA TRP A 318 28.33 19.66 -16.21
C TRP A 318 27.01 20.07 -15.56
N HIS A 319 25.88 19.91 -16.25
CA HIS A 319 24.56 20.17 -15.69
C HIS A 319 24.29 19.34 -14.43
N LEU A 320 24.59 18.04 -14.49
CA LEU A 320 24.45 17.14 -13.35
C LEU A 320 25.39 17.53 -12.20
N PHE A 321 26.68 17.77 -12.50
CA PHE A 321 27.68 18.16 -11.50
C PHE A 321 27.27 19.46 -10.79
N LYS A 322 26.89 20.50 -11.55
CA LYS A 322 26.46 21.80 -11.02
C LYS A 322 25.26 21.66 -10.09
N LYS A 323 24.25 20.87 -10.50
CA LYS A 323 23.03 20.64 -9.72
C LYS A 323 23.34 19.93 -8.40
N VAL A 324 24.28 18.97 -8.40
CA VAL A 324 24.62 18.16 -7.21
C VAL A 324 25.57 18.86 -6.26
N ALA A 325 26.57 19.58 -6.79
CA ALA A 325 27.52 20.36 -6.00
C ALA A 325 26.93 21.68 -5.47
N GLU A 326 25.68 22.02 -5.83
CA GLU A 326 24.99 23.26 -5.43
C GLU A 326 25.79 24.54 -5.75
N ILE A 327 26.50 24.54 -6.88
CA ILE A 327 27.33 25.68 -7.31
C ILE A 327 26.42 26.83 -7.74
N SER A 328 26.52 27.97 -7.04
CA SER A 328 25.78 29.20 -7.38
C SER A 328 26.21 29.77 -8.73
N ASP A 329 25.30 30.45 -9.43
CA ASP A 329 25.59 31.03 -10.76
C ASP A 329 26.74 32.06 -10.74
N TYR A 330 27.02 32.67 -9.59
CA TYR A 330 28.11 33.64 -9.42
C TYR A 330 29.49 32.97 -9.26
N ALA A 331 29.57 31.75 -8.72
CA ALA A 331 30.80 30.97 -8.60
C ALA A 331 31.13 30.14 -9.87
N ALA A 332 30.19 30.10 -10.83
CA ALA A 332 30.23 29.25 -12.02
C ALA A 332 31.32 29.61 -13.08
N PHE A 333 32.22 30.55 -12.77
CA PHE A 333 33.29 30.99 -13.68
C PHE A 333 34.70 30.49 -13.29
N SER A 334 34.83 29.59 -12.31
CA SER A 334 36.03 28.77 -12.19
C SER A 334 36.07 27.77 -13.36
N GLY A 335 36.87 28.05 -14.39
CA GLY A 335 37.13 27.09 -15.48
C GLY A 335 37.64 25.74 -14.96
N VAL A 336 38.24 25.74 -13.77
CA VAL A 336 38.78 24.58 -13.06
C VAL A 336 37.68 23.62 -12.58
N ALA A 337 36.56 24.12 -12.05
CA ALA A 337 35.44 23.26 -11.63
C ALA A 337 34.81 22.47 -12.80
N LYS A 338 34.78 23.07 -14.00
CA LYS A 338 34.37 22.36 -15.22
C LYS A 338 35.36 21.27 -15.62
N LEU A 339 36.66 21.49 -15.40
CA LEU A 339 37.69 20.48 -15.65
C LEU A 339 37.54 19.32 -14.65
N VAL A 340 37.26 19.60 -13.37
CA VAL A 340 36.97 18.56 -12.36
C VAL A 340 35.76 17.72 -12.77
N ALA A 341 34.68 18.36 -13.24
CA ALA A 341 33.54 17.64 -13.77
C ALA A 341 33.96 16.74 -14.95
N GLN A 342 34.72 17.25 -15.92
CA GLN A 342 35.20 16.48 -17.08
C GLN A 342 36.07 15.27 -16.72
N GLU A 343 36.81 15.33 -15.61
CA GLU A 343 37.58 14.18 -15.12
C GLU A 343 36.67 13.02 -14.64
N CYS A 344 35.37 13.26 -14.40
CA CYS A 344 34.39 12.22 -14.09
C CYS A 344 33.99 11.40 -15.34
N LYS A 345 34.47 11.76 -16.53
CA LYS A 345 34.30 11.04 -17.81
C LYS A 345 32.84 10.74 -18.15
N GLY A 346 31.90 11.60 -17.76
CA GLY A 346 30.49 11.50 -18.06
C GLY A 346 29.73 10.40 -17.30
N LEU A 347 30.30 9.83 -16.24
CA LEU A 347 29.68 8.74 -15.49
C LEU A 347 28.79 9.29 -14.36
N PRO A 348 27.44 9.15 -14.42
CA PRO A 348 26.52 9.75 -13.44
C PRO A 348 26.85 9.45 -11.99
N LEU A 349 27.16 8.20 -11.64
CA LEU A 349 27.53 7.85 -10.26
C LEU A 349 28.82 8.55 -9.82
N ALA A 350 29.86 8.54 -10.67
CA ALA A 350 31.13 9.20 -10.37
C ALA A 350 30.94 10.72 -10.22
N ILE A 351 30.17 11.34 -11.12
CA ILE A 351 29.79 12.76 -11.04
C ILE A 351 29.13 13.07 -9.71
N VAL A 352 28.10 12.30 -9.30
CA VAL A 352 27.37 12.56 -8.06
C VAL A 352 28.26 12.41 -6.84
N VAL A 353 29.06 11.34 -6.76
CA VAL A 353 29.92 11.05 -5.61
C VAL A 353 31.03 12.11 -5.50
N VAL A 354 31.73 12.42 -6.59
CA VAL A 354 32.78 13.46 -6.61
C VAL A 354 32.21 14.84 -6.33
N ALA A 355 31.11 15.23 -6.98
CA ALA A 355 30.45 16.52 -6.77
C ALA A 355 30.04 16.73 -5.30
N LYS A 356 29.52 15.68 -4.64
CA LYS A 356 29.15 15.75 -3.22
C LYS A 356 30.35 15.77 -2.29
N ALA A 357 31.41 15.02 -2.60
CA ALA A 357 32.66 15.07 -1.83
C ALA A 357 33.29 16.47 -1.84
N LEU A 358 33.24 17.15 -3.00
CA LEU A 358 33.81 18.48 -3.21
C LEU A 358 32.86 19.63 -2.82
N LYS A 359 31.64 19.34 -2.36
CA LYS A 359 30.64 20.35 -2.00
C LYS A 359 31.13 21.32 -0.90
N SER A 360 32.03 20.88 -0.02
CA SER A 360 32.54 21.67 1.11
C SER A 360 33.88 22.38 0.84
N THR A 361 34.46 22.27 -0.35
CA THR A 361 35.80 22.80 -0.65
C THR A 361 35.76 24.00 -1.59
N GLN A 362 36.76 24.88 -1.48
CA GLN A 362 36.88 26.10 -2.30
C GLN A 362 38.14 26.10 -3.18
N ASP A 363 38.98 25.05 -3.09
CA ASP A 363 40.26 24.95 -3.81
C ASP A 363 40.18 23.91 -4.94
N TRP A 364 39.53 24.32 -6.03
CA TRP A 364 39.31 23.48 -7.21
C TRP A 364 40.61 23.08 -7.94
N GLU A 365 41.69 23.85 -7.80
CA GLU A 365 42.97 23.62 -8.48
C GLU A 365 43.69 22.42 -7.87
N GLN A 366 43.77 22.39 -6.53
CA GLN A 366 44.33 21.25 -5.81
C GLN A 366 43.48 19.98 -6.00
N ASP A 367 42.15 20.10 -5.95
CA ASP A 367 41.23 18.97 -6.15
C ASP A 367 41.38 18.36 -7.56
N LEU A 368 41.59 19.19 -8.58
CA LEU A 368 41.83 18.75 -9.96
C LEU A 368 43.17 18.03 -10.13
N GLU A 369 44.26 18.54 -9.52
CA GLU A 369 45.57 17.90 -9.58
C GLU A 369 45.55 16.50 -8.95
N GLN A 370 44.91 16.37 -7.78
CA GLN A 370 44.76 15.07 -7.13
C GLN A 370 43.93 14.10 -7.97
N LEU A 371 42.78 14.54 -8.52
CA LEU A 371 41.92 13.68 -9.34
C LEU A 371 42.63 13.21 -10.64
N LYS A 372 43.50 14.04 -11.21
CA LYS A 372 44.36 13.67 -12.34
C LYS A 372 45.42 12.64 -11.96
N GLU A 373 45.99 12.71 -10.76
CA GLU A 373 46.94 11.72 -10.27
C GLU A 373 46.31 10.31 -10.20
N TYR A 374 45.06 10.20 -9.73
CA TYR A 374 44.31 8.93 -9.77
C TYR A 374 44.06 8.47 -11.20
N THR A 375 43.74 9.39 -12.11
CA THR A 375 43.49 9.07 -13.53
C THR A 375 44.77 8.60 -14.27
N ILE A 376 45.95 9.03 -13.84
CA ILE A 376 47.24 8.56 -14.38
C ILE A 376 47.53 7.14 -13.88
N ARG A 377 47.27 6.86 -12.60
CA ARG A 377 47.45 5.51 -12.01
C ARG A 377 46.51 4.47 -12.64
N ASP A 378 45.31 4.87 -13.09
CA ASP A 378 44.36 4.01 -13.83
C ASP A 378 44.97 3.45 -15.13
N LEU A 379 45.73 4.27 -15.87
CA LEU A 379 46.32 3.90 -17.16
C LEU A 379 47.44 2.86 -17.01
N GLU A 380 47.99 2.69 -15.81
CA GLU A 380 49.06 1.74 -15.51
C GLU A 380 48.55 0.40 -14.94
N ARG A 381 47.30 0.34 -14.42
CA ARG A 381 46.77 -0.83 -13.69
C ARG A 381 45.54 -1.52 -14.31
N ASP A 382 45.02 -1.02 -15.43
CA ASP A 382 43.84 -1.59 -16.12
C ASP A 382 42.59 -1.69 -15.20
N GLU A 383 42.45 -0.73 -14.27
CA GLU A 383 41.28 -0.60 -13.36
C GLU A 383 40.12 0.16 -14.06
N ASP A 384 38.86 -0.18 -13.74
CA ASP A 384 37.68 0.51 -14.30
C ASP A 384 37.70 2.00 -13.90
N SER A 385 37.57 2.90 -14.88
CA SER A 385 37.52 4.35 -14.65
C SER A 385 36.55 4.78 -13.55
N VAL A 386 35.44 4.08 -13.31
CA VAL A 386 34.51 4.43 -12.23
C VAL A 386 35.15 4.22 -10.84
N PHE A 387 36.02 3.21 -10.71
CA PHE A 387 36.59 2.80 -9.43
C PHE A 387 37.50 3.87 -8.84
N SER A 388 38.39 4.44 -9.66
CA SER A 388 39.34 5.45 -9.21
C SER A 388 38.69 6.75 -8.76
N ARG A 389 37.55 7.11 -9.37
CA ARG A 389 36.77 8.30 -9.02
C ARG A 389 36.03 8.14 -7.70
N ILE A 390 35.51 6.94 -7.44
CA ILE A 390 34.92 6.61 -6.13
C ILE A 390 36.02 6.44 -5.07
N LYS A 391 37.17 5.86 -5.43
CA LYS A 391 38.36 5.75 -4.58
C LYS A 391 38.89 7.12 -4.19
N PHE A 392 38.92 8.08 -5.11
CA PHE A 392 39.22 9.48 -4.80
C PHE A 392 38.30 10.01 -3.70
N SER A 393 36.97 9.82 -3.82
CA SER A 393 36.03 10.27 -2.79
C SER A 393 36.16 9.52 -1.46
N TYR A 394 36.56 8.24 -1.48
CA TYR A 394 36.96 7.50 -0.28
C TYR A 394 38.20 8.12 0.36
N ASP A 395 39.23 8.41 -0.43
CA ASP A 395 40.49 8.95 0.06
C ASP A 395 40.35 10.38 0.61
N TYR A 396 39.39 11.13 0.04
CA TYR A 396 38.96 12.45 0.50
C TYR A 396 38.28 12.45 1.89
N LEU A 397 37.81 11.29 2.37
CA LEU A 397 37.25 11.20 3.72
C LEU A 397 38.33 11.52 4.76
N GLN A 398 38.21 12.63 5.46
CA GLN A 398 39.22 13.06 6.44
C GLN A 398 39.34 12.13 7.67
N SER A 399 38.28 11.35 7.96
CA SER A 399 38.23 10.48 9.13
C SER A 399 38.60 9.04 8.76
N ALA A 400 39.70 8.53 9.33
CA ALA A 400 40.10 7.12 9.23
C ALA A 400 39.01 6.18 9.78
N GLU A 401 38.24 6.63 10.78
CA GLU A 401 37.14 5.90 11.38
C GLU A 401 35.96 5.77 10.39
N ALA A 402 35.65 6.85 9.65
CA ALA A 402 34.64 6.81 8.58
C ALA A 402 35.06 5.91 7.42
N LYS A 403 36.34 5.96 7.03
CA LYS A 403 36.93 5.05 6.02
C LYS A 403 36.78 3.59 6.45
N SER A 404 37.14 3.26 7.69
CA SER A 404 37.04 1.90 8.23
C SER A 404 35.59 1.42 8.32
N LEU A 405 34.68 2.30 8.74
CA LEU A 405 33.25 2.01 8.81
C LEU A 405 32.65 1.72 7.42
N LEU A 406 33.05 2.47 6.39
CA LEU A 406 32.60 2.21 5.02
C LEU A 406 33.11 0.85 4.51
N LEU A 407 34.38 0.52 4.79
CA LEU A 407 34.92 -0.81 4.44
C LEU A 407 34.12 -1.92 5.14
N LEU A 408 33.75 -1.77 6.42
CA LEU A 408 32.91 -2.77 7.10
C LEU A 408 31.54 -2.96 6.42
N CYS A 409 30.94 -1.91 5.86
CA CYS A 409 29.67 -2.04 5.13
C CYS A 409 29.81 -2.96 3.89
N SER A 410 31.00 -3.10 3.31
CA SER A 410 31.23 -3.99 2.16
C SER A 410 31.17 -5.49 2.49
N LEU A 411 31.21 -5.87 3.78
CA LEU A 411 31.14 -7.26 4.25
C LEU A 411 29.74 -7.87 4.15
N PHE A 412 28.69 -7.07 4.09
CA PHE A 412 27.31 -7.55 3.90
C PHE A 412 27.12 -8.03 2.46
N PRO A 413 25.99 -8.58 1.98
CA PRO A 413 25.77 -8.83 0.55
C PRO A 413 25.36 -7.56 -0.24
N GLU A 414 25.32 -7.67 -1.58
CA GLU A 414 24.81 -6.62 -2.48
C GLU A 414 23.35 -6.27 -2.13
N ASP A 415 23.00 -4.98 -2.22
CA ASP A 415 21.68 -4.42 -1.89
C ASP A 415 21.12 -4.76 -0.49
N TYR A 416 21.95 -5.29 0.40
CA TYR A 416 21.53 -5.67 1.74
C TYR A 416 21.17 -4.45 2.59
N SER A 417 20.05 -4.52 3.28
CA SER A 417 19.67 -3.55 4.31
C SER A 417 20.51 -3.78 5.57
N ILE A 418 21.56 -2.98 5.74
CA ILE A 418 22.53 -3.14 6.84
C ILE A 418 21.97 -2.47 8.10
N PRO A 419 21.67 -3.22 9.18
CA PRO A 419 21.23 -2.61 10.44
C PRO A 419 22.38 -1.80 11.06
N ILE A 420 22.11 -0.56 11.44
CA ILE A 420 23.13 0.32 12.03
C ILE A 420 23.74 -0.30 13.29
N GLU A 421 22.94 -1.00 14.10
CA GLU A 421 23.40 -1.64 15.33
C GLU A 421 24.41 -2.77 15.09
N CYS A 422 24.36 -3.46 13.94
CA CYS A 422 25.39 -4.43 13.58
C CYS A 422 26.75 -3.73 13.42
N LEU A 423 26.76 -2.54 12.81
CA LEU A 423 27.96 -1.73 12.65
C LEU A 423 28.48 -1.19 13.99
N VAL A 424 27.60 -0.88 14.94
CA VAL A 424 27.98 -0.50 16.31
C VAL A 424 28.70 -1.65 17.01
N ARG A 425 28.11 -2.86 16.97
CA ARG A 425 28.68 -4.07 17.57
C ARG A 425 30.03 -4.41 16.96
N TYR A 426 30.13 -4.43 15.62
CA TYR A 426 31.40 -4.68 14.93
C TYR A 426 32.44 -3.60 15.20
N GLY A 427 32.05 -2.33 15.11
CA GLY A 427 32.95 -1.20 15.35
C GLY A 427 33.47 -1.17 16.78
N LYS A 428 32.67 -1.61 17.75
CA LYS A 428 33.11 -1.79 19.13
C LYS A 428 34.09 -2.96 19.27
N GLY A 429 33.72 -4.15 18.79
CA GLY A 429 34.55 -5.36 18.93
C GLY A 429 35.85 -5.33 18.12
N LEU A 430 35.90 -4.59 17.01
CA LEU A 430 37.12 -4.35 16.23
C LEU A 430 37.98 -3.20 16.76
N GLU A 431 37.55 -2.54 17.84
CA GLU A 431 38.17 -1.34 18.40
C GLU A 431 38.40 -0.23 17.35
N LEU A 432 37.47 -0.07 16.39
CA LEU A 432 37.56 0.98 15.36
C LEU A 432 37.57 2.40 15.94
N PHE A 433 37.17 2.53 17.20
CA PHE A 433 37.02 3.78 17.89
C PHE A 433 37.80 3.77 19.22
N PRO A 434 39.14 3.87 19.18
CA PRO A 434 40.03 3.54 20.30
C PRO A 434 39.83 4.42 21.55
N ASN A 435 39.30 5.64 21.39
CA ASN A 435 39.02 6.56 22.50
C ASN A 435 37.60 6.41 23.08
N ARG A 436 36.79 5.44 22.61
CA ARG A 436 35.36 5.34 22.92
C ARG A 436 35.08 4.07 23.73
N ARG A 437 34.91 4.25 25.04
CA ARG A 437 34.78 3.12 25.98
C ARG A 437 33.38 2.52 26.00
N SER A 438 32.34 3.35 25.94
CA SER A 438 30.92 2.94 26.02
C SER A 438 30.29 2.67 24.64
N LEU A 439 29.26 1.82 24.61
CA LEU A 439 28.45 1.54 23.42
C LEU A 439 27.61 2.73 22.99
N LYS A 440 27.22 3.59 23.94
CA LYS A 440 26.52 4.84 23.65
C LYS A 440 27.40 5.80 22.83
N ASP A 441 28.67 5.96 23.22
CA ASP A 441 29.61 6.83 22.53
C ASP A 441 29.95 6.28 21.15
N VAL A 442 30.23 4.98 21.04
CA VAL A 442 30.48 4.34 19.74
C VAL A 442 29.33 4.58 18.79
N ARG A 443 28.09 4.39 19.24
CA ARG A 443 26.89 4.56 18.40
C ARG A 443 26.69 6.00 17.93
N TYR A 444 26.83 6.99 18.81
CA TYR A 444 26.75 8.41 18.42
C TYR A 444 27.68 8.73 17.24
N TRP A 445 28.90 8.18 17.27
CA TRP A 445 29.84 8.43 16.21
C TRP A 445 29.61 7.56 14.97
N VAL A 446 29.14 6.32 15.10
CA VAL A 446 28.67 5.53 13.95
C VAL A 446 27.58 6.32 13.21
N ASP A 447 26.57 6.84 13.92
CA ASP A 447 25.49 7.66 13.35
C ASP A 447 26.05 8.92 12.67
N LYS A 448 27.00 9.60 13.32
CA LYS A 448 27.66 10.78 12.76
C LYS A 448 28.40 10.43 11.46
N HIS A 449 29.22 9.39 11.45
CA HIS A 449 29.96 8.95 10.27
C HIS A 449 29.03 8.46 9.17
N ILE A 450 27.95 7.74 9.49
CA ILE A 450 26.90 7.37 8.53
C ILE A 450 26.29 8.63 7.90
N GLY A 451 25.97 9.65 8.69
CA GLY A 451 25.50 10.94 8.17
C GLY A 451 26.48 11.56 7.19
N HIS A 452 27.78 11.58 7.50
CA HIS A 452 28.82 12.07 6.59
C HIS A 452 28.93 11.22 5.30
N LEU A 453 28.87 9.90 5.40
CA LEU A 453 28.93 8.98 4.25
C LEU A 453 27.70 9.12 3.35
N LYS A 454 26.50 9.31 3.93
CA LYS A 454 25.25 9.61 3.21
C LYS A 454 25.33 10.95 2.49
N ASN A 455 25.87 11.97 3.16
CA ASN A 455 26.12 13.28 2.55
C ASN A 455 27.11 13.19 1.38
N SER A 456 28.07 12.27 1.44
CA SER A 456 29.04 12.01 0.37
C SER A 456 28.54 11.04 -0.70
N TYR A 457 27.31 10.55 -0.59
CA TYR A 457 26.69 9.54 -1.48
C TYR A 457 27.43 8.20 -1.54
N LEU A 458 28.30 7.91 -0.57
CA LEU A 458 28.96 6.61 -0.41
C LEU A 458 28.07 5.61 0.34
N LEU A 459 27.06 6.08 1.07
CA LEU A 459 25.98 5.27 1.65
C LEU A 459 24.62 5.84 1.26
N LEU A 460 23.62 4.96 1.15
CA LEU A 460 22.24 5.30 0.81
C LEU A 460 21.31 5.07 2.02
N ASN A 461 20.20 5.80 2.07
CA ASN A 461 19.10 5.49 2.98
C ASN A 461 18.37 4.25 2.48
N ASP A 462 17.91 3.41 3.39
CA ASP A 462 16.88 2.45 3.07
C ASP A 462 15.50 3.12 3.15
N ALA A 463 14.71 3.01 2.09
CA ALA A 463 13.36 3.58 2.05
C ALA A 463 12.37 2.78 2.90
N GLU A 464 12.66 1.50 3.15
CA GLU A 464 11.77 0.57 3.83
C GLU A 464 12.01 0.52 5.35
N THR A 465 13.22 0.86 5.81
CA THR A 465 13.61 0.74 7.22
C THR A 465 14.45 1.94 7.68
N GLU A 466 13.94 2.74 8.63
CA GLU A 466 14.60 3.97 9.08
C GLU A 466 15.97 3.75 9.78
N ASP A 467 16.17 2.59 10.42
CA ASP A 467 17.36 2.25 11.23
C ASP A 467 18.40 1.41 10.47
N SER A 468 18.38 1.46 9.14
CA SER A 468 19.31 0.74 8.28
C SER A 468 19.93 1.64 7.20
N VAL A 469 20.98 1.13 6.57
CA VAL A 469 21.66 1.78 5.45
C VAL A 469 21.93 0.78 4.33
N LYS A 470 21.99 1.27 3.10
CA LYS A 470 22.33 0.47 1.92
C LYS A 470 23.64 0.97 1.31
N LEU A 471 24.46 0.04 0.85
CA LEU A 471 25.70 0.33 0.12
C LEU A 471 25.47 0.00 -1.36
N HIS A 472 25.72 0.97 -2.23
CA HIS A 472 25.58 0.80 -3.68
C HIS A 472 26.58 -0.26 -4.19
N ASP A 473 26.17 -1.17 -5.07
CA ASP A 473 26.97 -2.27 -5.64
C ASP A 473 28.37 -1.83 -6.13
N VAL A 474 28.46 -0.78 -6.95
CA VAL A 474 29.75 -0.25 -7.44
C VAL A 474 30.61 0.32 -6.31
N VAL A 475 30.01 1.02 -5.34
CA VAL A 475 30.77 1.58 -4.19
C VAL A 475 31.29 0.44 -3.31
N ARG A 476 30.50 -0.60 -3.13
CA ARG A 476 30.90 -1.84 -2.47
C ARG A 476 32.06 -2.51 -3.17
N ASP A 477 32.02 -2.67 -4.50
CA ASP A 477 33.10 -3.27 -5.28
C ASP A 477 34.43 -2.50 -5.10
N VAL A 478 34.36 -1.17 -5.10
CA VAL A 478 35.52 -0.29 -4.83
C VAL A 478 36.04 -0.50 -3.41
N CYS A 479 35.16 -0.59 -2.42
CA CYS A 479 35.56 -0.88 -1.04
C CYS A 479 36.25 -2.24 -0.92
N LEU A 480 35.76 -3.27 -1.61
CA LEU A 480 36.39 -4.59 -1.64
C LEU A 480 37.74 -4.56 -2.35
N SER A 481 37.87 -3.80 -3.44
CA SER A 481 39.15 -3.58 -4.13
C SER A 481 40.18 -2.91 -3.21
N ILE A 482 39.77 -1.86 -2.49
CA ILE A 482 40.62 -1.16 -1.52
C ILE A 482 41.03 -2.12 -0.38
N ALA A 483 40.08 -2.91 0.13
CA ALA A 483 40.34 -3.92 1.14
C ALA A 483 41.31 -5.00 0.63
N SER A 484 41.27 -5.36 -0.66
CA SER A 484 42.13 -6.42 -1.22
C SER A 484 43.61 -6.05 -1.37
N GLU A 485 43.96 -4.76 -1.48
CA GLU A 485 45.33 -4.26 -1.74
C GLU A 485 46.01 -3.64 -0.51
N GLY A 486 45.31 -3.47 0.62
CA GLY A 486 45.76 -2.71 1.79
C GLY A 486 46.05 -3.54 3.04
N GLU A 487 46.06 -2.88 4.21
CA GLU A 487 46.19 -3.54 5.53
C GLU A 487 44.97 -4.41 5.92
N HIS A 488 43.86 -4.26 5.19
CA HIS A 488 42.54 -4.80 5.50
C HIS A 488 42.08 -5.86 4.48
N GLU A 489 42.79 -6.98 4.36
CA GLU A 489 42.42 -8.02 3.39
C GLU A 489 41.07 -8.67 3.71
N PHE A 490 40.00 -8.27 3.01
CA PHE A 490 38.65 -8.81 3.20
C PHE A 490 38.34 -9.90 2.17
N LEU A 491 37.66 -10.94 2.62
CA LEU A 491 37.03 -11.93 1.76
C LEU A 491 35.51 -11.84 1.92
N VAL A 492 34.80 -11.65 0.82
CA VAL A 492 33.35 -11.82 0.76
C VAL A 492 33.05 -12.84 -0.33
N SER A 493 32.45 -13.98 0.04
CA SER A 493 32.24 -15.09 -0.89
C SER A 493 30.99 -15.89 -0.56
N ASN A 494 30.30 -16.35 -1.60
CA ASN A 494 29.20 -17.31 -1.51
C ASN A 494 29.64 -18.74 -1.86
N SER A 495 30.90 -18.91 -2.27
CA SER A 495 31.47 -20.18 -2.77
C SER A 495 32.49 -20.82 -1.82
N GLY A 496 32.63 -20.25 -0.61
CA GLY A 496 33.60 -20.69 0.39
C GLY A 496 34.93 -19.93 0.35
N VAL A 497 35.92 -20.47 1.08
CA VAL A 497 37.26 -19.90 1.22
C VAL A 497 38.28 -20.66 0.39
N GLY A 498 39.06 -19.91 -0.40
CA GLY A 498 40.19 -20.43 -1.19
C GLY A 498 41.42 -20.80 -0.35
N GLU A 499 42.57 -20.97 -0.99
CA GLU A 499 43.84 -21.37 -0.31
C GLU A 499 44.55 -20.22 0.42
N LYS A 500 44.19 -18.96 0.13
CA LYS A 500 44.80 -17.79 0.76
C LYS A 500 44.41 -17.69 2.23
N ASN A 501 45.36 -17.41 3.11
CA ASN A 501 45.14 -17.34 4.57
C ASN A 501 45.48 -15.99 5.24
N SER A 502 45.83 -14.97 4.46
CA SER A 502 46.23 -13.64 4.96
C SER A 502 45.05 -12.71 5.30
N TYR A 503 43.80 -13.20 5.19
CA TYR A 503 42.58 -12.41 5.40
C TYR A 503 42.47 -11.87 6.83
N THR A 504 42.01 -10.62 6.93
CA THR A 504 41.71 -9.92 8.18
C THR A 504 40.22 -9.93 8.52
N ALA A 505 39.36 -10.05 7.52
CA ALA A 505 37.92 -10.28 7.70
C ALA A 505 37.41 -11.27 6.65
N ILE A 506 36.55 -12.19 7.07
CA ILE A 506 35.88 -13.16 6.21
C ILE A 506 34.38 -13.01 6.42
N SER A 507 33.63 -12.79 5.34
CA SER A 507 32.17 -12.82 5.32
C SER A 507 31.70 -13.84 4.30
N LEU A 508 31.00 -14.86 4.78
CA LEU A 508 30.49 -15.95 3.97
C LEU A 508 28.99 -16.08 4.10
N ILE A 509 28.34 -16.23 2.96
CA ILE A 509 26.91 -16.50 2.87
C ILE A 509 26.78 -17.79 2.09
N SER A 510 26.57 -18.90 2.80
CA SER A 510 26.51 -20.22 2.17
C SER A 510 25.07 -20.71 2.08
N GLN A 511 24.74 -21.24 0.90
CA GLN A 511 23.53 -22.03 0.63
C GLN A 511 23.84 -23.53 0.47
N HIS A 512 25.13 -23.90 0.54
CA HIS A 512 25.60 -25.26 0.26
C HIS A 512 26.17 -25.93 1.51
N SER A 513 25.98 -27.25 1.57
CA SER A 513 26.35 -28.14 2.68
C SER A 513 27.81 -28.57 2.71
N ASN A 514 28.68 -28.00 1.87
CA ASN A 514 30.07 -28.48 1.79
C ASN A 514 30.93 -27.86 2.90
N HIS A 515 31.21 -28.65 3.95
CA HIS A 515 32.02 -28.24 5.10
C HIS A 515 33.47 -27.89 4.73
N ASP A 516 34.04 -28.46 3.65
CA ASP A 516 35.43 -28.22 3.22
C ASP A 516 35.66 -26.77 2.72
N LEU A 517 34.58 -26.08 2.38
CA LEU A 517 34.57 -24.71 1.87
C LEU A 517 34.47 -23.66 2.99
N LEU A 518 34.23 -24.09 4.23
CA LEU A 518 34.17 -23.22 5.40
C LEU A 518 35.59 -22.83 5.88
N PRO A 519 35.73 -21.76 6.68
CA PRO A 519 37.03 -21.33 7.19
C PRO A 519 37.53 -22.22 8.35
N PHE A 520 36.73 -23.18 8.82
CA PHE A 520 37.08 -24.03 9.93
C PHE A 520 38.18 -25.04 9.53
N CYS A 521 39.09 -25.35 10.45
CA CYS A 521 40.23 -26.25 10.24
C CYS A 521 41.30 -25.73 9.25
N LYS A 522 41.27 -24.42 8.94
CA LYS A 522 42.31 -23.72 8.17
C LYS A 522 42.91 -22.63 9.07
N GLU A 523 44.22 -22.40 8.96
CA GLU A 523 44.92 -21.39 9.77
C GLU A 523 44.72 -19.98 9.18
N TYR A 524 44.25 -19.00 9.97
CA TYR A 524 44.13 -17.60 9.55
C TYR A 524 44.71 -16.64 10.61
N PRO A 525 46.04 -16.48 10.67
CA PRO A 525 46.73 -15.81 11.80
C PRO A 525 46.45 -14.31 11.91
N ARG A 526 45.81 -13.70 10.92
CA ARG A 526 45.45 -12.26 10.88
C ARG A 526 43.96 -12.00 10.99
N LEU A 527 43.12 -13.04 11.10
CA LEU A 527 41.67 -12.92 11.04
C LEU A 527 41.12 -12.27 12.31
N ARG A 528 40.50 -11.10 12.14
CA ARG A 528 39.89 -10.31 13.23
C ARG A 528 38.37 -10.36 13.22
N LEU A 529 37.75 -10.56 12.05
CA LEU A 529 36.30 -10.69 11.91
C LEU A 529 35.93 -11.93 11.08
N LEU A 530 35.06 -12.77 11.63
CA LEU A 530 34.45 -13.88 10.91
C LEU A 530 32.92 -13.73 10.95
N ARG A 531 32.30 -13.59 9.78
CA ARG A 531 30.85 -13.58 9.60
C ARG A 531 30.43 -14.76 8.73
N LEU A 532 29.60 -15.63 9.27
CA LEU A 532 29.02 -16.77 8.57
C LEU A 532 27.50 -16.73 8.71
N VAL A 533 26.81 -16.61 7.59
CA VAL A 533 25.35 -16.66 7.53
C VAL A 533 24.94 -17.84 6.67
N LEU A 534 24.32 -18.85 7.30
CA LEU A 534 23.79 -20.00 6.60
C LEU A 534 22.32 -19.76 6.26
N GLN A 535 21.96 -19.63 5.00
CA GLN A 535 20.55 -19.46 4.64
C GLN A 535 19.85 -20.82 4.66
N SER A 536 18.69 -20.92 5.32
CA SER A 536 17.83 -22.12 5.23
C SER A 536 16.54 -21.78 4.49
N ASP A 537 16.18 -22.62 3.53
CA ASP A 537 14.92 -22.51 2.80
C ASP A 537 13.75 -22.75 3.77
N LEU A 538 12.86 -21.77 3.87
CA LEU A 538 11.51 -21.90 4.43
C LEU A 538 11.39 -22.40 5.89
N GLY A 539 12.37 -22.12 6.75
CA GLY A 539 12.18 -22.25 8.20
C GLY A 539 11.96 -23.67 8.74
N VAL A 540 12.22 -24.72 7.95
CA VAL A 540 11.93 -26.11 8.38
C VAL A 540 13.14 -26.80 9.03
N GLN A 541 14.41 -26.50 8.71
CA GLN A 541 15.57 -27.07 9.42
C GLN A 541 16.76 -26.08 9.48
N SER A 542 17.40 -25.97 10.65
CA SER A 542 18.64 -25.20 10.84
C SER A 542 19.84 -26.10 10.56
N TRP A 543 20.84 -25.61 9.84
CA TRP A 543 21.98 -26.42 9.38
C TRP A 543 22.90 -26.81 10.52
N THR A 544 23.16 -28.10 10.71
CA THR A 544 24.12 -28.56 11.72
C THR A 544 25.55 -28.18 11.32
N LEU A 545 26.14 -27.26 12.07
CA LEU A 545 27.53 -26.84 11.97
C LEU A 545 28.36 -27.62 12.98
N ASN A 546 29.04 -28.66 12.50
CA ASN A 546 29.96 -29.45 13.31
C ASN A 546 31.32 -28.74 13.39
N LEU A 547 31.75 -28.41 14.61
CA LEU A 547 33.01 -27.71 14.88
C LEU A 547 33.96 -28.66 15.63
N PRO A 548 34.91 -29.33 14.93
CA PRO A 548 35.93 -30.16 15.57
C PRO A 548 36.90 -29.35 16.46
N GLU A 549 37.70 -30.05 17.28
CA GLU A 549 38.64 -29.45 18.25
C GLU A 549 39.70 -28.52 17.64
N ASP A 550 39.97 -28.65 16.35
CA ASP A 550 40.95 -27.88 15.59
C ASP A 550 40.33 -26.77 14.72
N SER A 551 39.01 -26.54 14.83
CA SER A 551 38.26 -25.60 13.97
C SER A 551 38.82 -24.18 13.91
N PHE A 552 39.39 -23.69 15.02
CA PHE A 552 39.88 -22.32 15.18
C PHE A 552 41.40 -22.23 15.35
N VAL A 553 42.13 -23.30 14.99
CA VAL A 553 43.60 -23.29 15.04
C VAL A 553 44.14 -22.17 14.14
N GLY A 554 45.07 -21.38 14.67
CA GLY A 554 45.64 -20.24 13.97
C GLY A 554 44.71 -19.04 13.84
N MET A 555 43.64 -18.92 14.64
CA MET A 555 42.73 -17.75 14.70
C MET A 555 42.81 -16.98 16.02
N GLU A 556 44.00 -16.89 16.64
CA GLU A 556 44.18 -16.35 18.01
C GLU A 556 43.85 -14.86 18.15
N VAL A 557 43.78 -14.13 17.03
CA VAL A 557 43.49 -12.68 16.98
C VAL A 557 42.04 -12.38 16.53
N LEU A 558 41.15 -13.38 16.55
CA LEU A 558 39.74 -13.20 16.23
C LEU A 558 39.02 -12.36 17.30
N TRP A 559 38.49 -11.21 16.92
CA TRP A 559 37.81 -10.26 17.83
C TRP A 559 36.30 -10.23 17.65
N VAL A 560 35.80 -10.46 16.43
CA VAL A 560 34.36 -10.47 16.12
C VAL A 560 34.00 -11.77 15.42
N MET A 561 33.00 -12.47 15.95
CA MET A 561 32.45 -13.68 15.35
C MET A 561 30.93 -13.60 15.29
N GLU A 562 30.38 -13.74 14.09
CA GLU A 562 28.94 -13.86 13.84
C GLU A 562 28.67 -15.18 13.13
N LEU A 563 27.88 -16.05 13.77
CA LEU A 563 27.39 -17.30 13.20
C LEU A 563 25.86 -17.26 13.30
N ASN A 564 25.17 -17.11 12.17
CA ASN A 564 23.71 -17.03 12.16
C ASN A 564 23.05 -18.25 11.54
N HIS A 565 21.79 -18.51 11.91
CA HIS A 565 20.91 -19.51 11.28
C HIS A 565 21.47 -20.96 11.29
N SER A 566 22.33 -21.26 12.26
CA SER A 566 23.04 -22.55 12.36
C SER A 566 22.59 -23.35 13.60
N GLN A 567 22.57 -24.67 13.48
CA GLN A 567 22.48 -25.59 14.61
C GLN A 567 23.91 -25.94 15.05
N ILE A 568 24.30 -25.58 16.27
CA ILE A 568 25.68 -25.72 16.74
C ILE A 568 25.69 -26.65 17.95
N GLU A 569 26.49 -27.71 17.91
CA GLU A 569 26.82 -28.54 19.07
C GLU A 569 28.22 -28.19 19.57
N PHE A 570 28.37 -28.01 20.89
CA PHE A 570 29.62 -27.59 21.50
C PHE A 570 30.29 -28.80 22.21
N PRO A 571 31.31 -29.44 21.60
CA PRO A 571 32.03 -30.51 22.27
C PRO A 571 32.68 -30.04 23.58
N LEU A 572 32.80 -30.94 24.56
CA LEU A 572 33.47 -30.66 25.84
C LEU A 572 34.94 -30.22 25.68
N SER A 573 35.55 -30.59 24.55
CA SER A 573 36.89 -30.23 24.11
C SER A 573 36.92 -29.03 23.17
N TRP A 574 35.96 -28.10 23.32
CA TRP A 574 35.88 -26.89 22.51
C TRP A 574 37.24 -26.16 22.40
N PRO A 575 37.60 -25.55 21.25
CA PRO A 575 38.91 -24.91 21.03
C PRO A 575 39.03 -23.54 21.75
N GLY A 576 38.45 -23.42 22.94
CA GLY A 576 38.29 -22.18 23.69
C GLY A 576 39.55 -21.34 23.91
N PRO A 577 40.76 -21.92 24.09
CA PRO A 577 41.98 -21.13 24.21
C PRO A 577 42.28 -20.22 23.01
N MET A 578 41.88 -20.62 21.79
CA MET A 578 42.10 -19.83 20.57
C MET A 578 41.19 -18.59 20.51
N LEU A 579 40.03 -18.64 21.16
CA LEU A 579 39.01 -17.58 21.11
C LEU A 579 39.08 -16.62 22.31
N ARG A 580 40.20 -16.59 23.05
CA ARG A 580 40.37 -15.71 24.23
C ARG A 580 40.33 -14.22 23.90
N SER A 581 40.70 -13.85 22.67
CA SER A 581 40.73 -12.47 22.17
C SER A 581 39.35 -11.97 21.71
N LEU A 582 38.33 -12.84 21.69
CA LEU A 582 37.02 -12.52 21.15
C LEU A 582 36.32 -11.46 22.01
N GLN A 583 35.89 -10.37 21.37
CA GLN A 583 35.19 -9.25 21.99
C GLN A 583 33.70 -9.23 21.67
N THR A 584 33.30 -9.70 20.48
CA THR A 584 31.89 -9.76 20.06
C THR A 584 31.55 -11.13 19.52
N LEU A 585 30.52 -11.74 20.09
CA LEU A 585 29.96 -13.01 19.66
C LEU A 585 28.46 -12.83 19.38
N SER A 586 28.06 -13.08 18.13
CA SER A 586 26.66 -13.07 17.71
C SER A 586 26.28 -14.46 17.22
N LEU A 587 25.33 -15.09 17.91
CA LEU A 587 24.77 -16.39 17.59
C LEU A 587 23.26 -16.21 17.36
N ASP A 588 22.88 -15.41 16.37
CA ASP A 588 21.47 -15.06 16.15
C ASP A 588 20.76 -16.10 15.28
N TYR A 589 19.49 -16.36 15.56
CA TYR A 589 18.66 -17.34 14.84
C TYR A 589 19.22 -18.77 14.85
N CYS A 590 20.05 -19.12 15.83
CA CYS A 590 20.73 -20.40 15.93
C CYS A 590 19.97 -21.40 16.81
N VAL A 591 20.23 -22.69 16.61
CA VAL A 591 19.84 -23.76 17.54
C VAL A 591 21.08 -24.20 18.29
N LEU A 592 21.19 -23.80 19.56
CA LEU A 592 22.36 -24.04 20.39
C LEU A 592 22.15 -25.33 21.17
N GLY A 593 22.85 -26.39 20.75
CA GLY A 593 22.87 -27.70 21.38
C GLY A 593 23.63 -27.71 22.70
N THR A 594 24.01 -28.91 23.15
CA THR A 594 24.68 -29.08 24.46
C THR A 594 26.10 -28.51 24.44
N GLY A 595 26.54 -27.97 25.59
CA GLY A 595 27.92 -27.59 25.86
C GLY A 595 28.25 -26.10 25.76
N MET A 596 27.26 -25.20 25.67
CA MET A 596 27.50 -23.74 25.56
C MET A 596 28.31 -23.20 26.76
N SER A 597 28.05 -23.74 27.96
CA SER A 597 28.82 -23.47 29.18
C SER A 597 30.33 -23.65 28.99
N SER A 598 30.74 -24.73 28.32
CA SER A 598 32.17 -25.03 28.09
C SER A 598 32.82 -24.01 27.15
N MET A 599 32.10 -23.58 26.10
CA MET A 599 32.55 -22.54 25.18
C MET A 599 32.73 -21.19 25.90
N LEU A 600 31.71 -20.73 26.63
CA LEU A 600 31.71 -19.41 27.25
C LEU A 600 32.77 -19.25 28.35
N GLY A 601 33.11 -20.33 29.06
CA GLY A 601 34.13 -20.31 30.12
C GLY A 601 35.52 -19.85 29.67
N HIS A 602 35.82 -19.89 28.36
CA HIS A 602 37.12 -19.48 27.82
C HIS A 602 37.17 -18.03 27.28
N MET A 603 36.02 -17.40 27.03
CA MET A 603 35.92 -16.11 26.32
C MET A 603 36.02 -14.90 27.28
N THR A 604 37.15 -14.78 27.99
CA THR A 604 37.28 -13.80 29.09
C THR A 604 37.29 -12.31 28.65
N GLN A 605 37.55 -12.02 27.38
CA GLN A 605 37.57 -10.64 26.82
C GLN A 605 36.25 -10.22 26.17
N LEU A 606 35.21 -11.06 26.25
CA LEU A 606 33.95 -10.81 25.57
C LEU A 606 33.25 -9.56 26.13
N GLU A 607 32.97 -8.59 25.26
CA GLU A 607 32.22 -7.37 25.57
C GLU A 607 30.78 -7.40 25.05
N THR A 608 30.48 -8.18 24.00
CA THR A 608 29.15 -8.28 23.39
C THR A 608 28.78 -9.74 23.15
N LEU A 609 27.62 -10.16 23.69
CA LEU A 609 27.02 -11.47 23.44
C LEU A 609 25.58 -11.31 22.95
N SER A 610 25.25 -11.90 21.80
CA SER A 610 23.89 -11.89 21.23
C SER A 610 23.40 -13.29 20.93
N LEU A 611 22.22 -13.62 21.45
CA LEU A 611 21.49 -14.88 21.23
C LEU A 611 20.10 -14.62 20.63
N PHE A 612 19.96 -13.54 19.85
CA PHE A 612 18.68 -13.06 19.38
C PHE A 612 17.97 -14.14 18.53
N GLN A 613 16.70 -14.44 18.84
CA GLN A 613 15.88 -15.45 18.17
C GLN A 613 16.49 -16.86 18.12
N SER A 614 17.44 -17.16 19.01
CA SER A 614 18.08 -18.47 19.10
C SER A 614 17.35 -19.40 20.07
N LYS A 615 17.51 -20.72 19.91
CA LYS A 615 17.01 -21.73 20.84
C LYS A 615 18.15 -22.26 21.70
N ILE A 616 17.99 -22.25 23.02
CA ILE A 616 18.96 -22.82 23.96
C ILE A 616 18.45 -24.19 24.42
N LEU A 617 19.19 -25.24 24.08
CA LEU A 617 18.84 -26.64 24.36
C LEU A 617 19.70 -27.30 25.45
N ASP A 618 20.60 -26.57 26.10
CA ASP A 618 21.43 -27.09 27.20
C ASP A 618 20.58 -27.65 28.35
N ASP A 619 21.07 -28.70 29.02
CA ASP A 619 20.46 -29.32 30.22
C ASP A 619 20.34 -28.36 31.43
N ARG A 620 21.02 -27.22 31.38
CA ARG A 620 20.95 -26.13 32.35
C ARG A 620 21.23 -24.81 31.64
N PHE A 621 20.66 -23.73 32.14
CA PHE A 621 21.01 -22.40 31.64
C PHE A 621 22.51 -22.11 31.88
N PRO A 622 23.26 -21.56 30.90
CA PRO A 622 24.71 -21.38 30.97
C PRO A 622 25.11 -20.33 32.03
N ALA A 623 25.42 -20.78 33.25
CA ALA A 623 25.79 -19.92 34.38
C ALA A 623 27.14 -19.20 34.17
N GLU A 624 27.95 -19.70 33.25
CA GLU A 624 29.24 -19.14 32.83
C GLU A 624 29.12 -17.75 32.20
N ILE A 625 27.94 -17.37 31.69
CA ILE A 625 27.67 -15.98 31.29
C ILE A 625 28.04 -15.03 32.44
N GLY A 626 27.74 -15.39 33.69
CA GLY A 626 28.05 -14.58 34.87
C GLY A 626 29.55 -14.46 35.18
N GLN A 627 30.43 -15.17 34.47
CA GLN A 627 31.90 -15.07 34.61
C GLN A 627 32.50 -14.08 33.60
N LEU A 628 31.73 -13.63 32.60
CA LEU A 628 32.14 -12.68 31.57
C LEU A 628 32.21 -11.25 32.11
N SER A 629 33.20 -10.97 32.94
CA SER A 629 33.33 -9.69 33.67
C SER A 629 33.53 -8.45 32.78
N ASN A 630 33.87 -8.63 31.50
CA ASN A 630 34.04 -7.57 30.51
C ASN A 630 32.76 -7.26 29.71
N LEU A 631 31.69 -8.03 29.90
CA LEU A 631 30.47 -7.91 29.11
C LEU A 631 29.81 -6.54 29.30
N LYS A 632 29.56 -5.86 28.19
CA LYS A 632 28.86 -4.56 28.08
C LYS A 632 27.49 -4.70 27.44
N LEU A 633 27.32 -5.62 26.49
CA LEU A 633 26.03 -5.90 25.86
C LEU A 633 25.68 -7.38 26.00
N LEU A 634 24.48 -7.64 26.50
CA LEU A 634 23.90 -8.97 26.59
C LEU A 634 22.49 -8.98 25.96
N ASP A 635 22.32 -9.70 24.85
CA ASP A 635 21.05 -9.86 24.15
C ASP A 635 20.51 -11.29 24.31
N LEU A 636 19.54 -11.44 25.21
CA LEU A 636 18.86 -12.69 25.56
C LEU A 636 17.41 -12.71 25.04
N ARG A 637 17.11 -11.98 23.96
CA ARG A 637 15.81 -12.09 23.25
C ARG A 637 15.78 -13.37 22.42
N VAL A 638 15.95 -14.50 23.09
CA VAL A 638 15.93 -15.84 22.51
C VAL A 638 14.54 -16.17 21.97
N LYS A 639 14.44 -17.22 21.16
CA LYS A 639 13.17 -17.79 20.71
C LYS A 639 12.57 -18.74 21.75
N SER A 640 13.43 -19.52 22.41
CA SER A 640 13.03 -20.44 23.49
C SER A 640 14.26 -20.91 24.28
N SER A 641 14.09 -21.11 25.58
CA SER A 641 15.08 -21.76 26.46
C SER A 641 14.41 -22.89 27.26
N LEU A 642 15.08 -24.03 27.42
CA LEU A 642 14.57 -25.14 28.25
C LEU A 642 14.55 -24.79 29.74
N HIS A 643 15.46 -23.91 30.17
CA HIS A 643 15.62 -23.52 31.56
C HIS A 643 15.49 -22.01 31.73
N PRO A 644 14.91 -21.55 32.85
CA PRO A 644 14.84 -20.13 33.17
C PRO A 644 16.23 -19.54 33.43
N LEU A 645 16.34 -18.22 33.30
CA LEU A 645 17.52 -17.47 33.71
C LEU A 645 17.69 -17.59 35.25
N PRO A 646 18.78 -18.18 35.76
CA PRO A 646 18.96 -18.32 37.19
C PRO A 646 19.46 -17.01 37.81
N ARG A 647 19.08 -16.81 39.08
CA ARG A 647 19.63 -15.74 39.91
C ARG A 647 21.16 -15.83 40.01
N ARG A 648 21.79 -14.69 40.26
CA ARG A 648 23.22 -14.42 40.46
C ARG A 648 24.08 -14.33 39.20
N ILE A 649 23.50 -14.51 38.02
CA ILE A 649 24.24 -14.30 36.76
C ILE A 649 24.41 -12.79 36.52
N LEU A 650 23.31 -12.05 36.45
CA LEU A 650 23.31 -10.63 36.05
C LEU A 650 24.07 -9.77 37.06
N SER A 651 23.92 -10.02 38.35
CA SER A 651 24.63 -9.28 39.41
C SER A 651 26.16 -9.37 39.34
N ARG A 652 26.73 -10.37 38.65
CA ARG A 652 28.19 -10.49 38.45
C ARG A 652 28.70 -9.63 37.29
N LEU A 653 27.84 -9.21 36.38
CA LEU A 653 28.19 -8.45 35.17
C LEU A 653 28.33 -6.94 35.47
N LYS A 654 29.38 -6.57 36.19
CA LYS A 654 29.56 -5.18 36.68
C LYS A 654 29.79 -4.13 35.59
N LYS A 655 30.21 -4.52 34.39
CA LYS A 655 30.45 -3.62 33.25
C LYS A 655 29.28 -3.53 32.27
N LEU A 656 28.16 -4.19 32.55
CA LEU A 656 27.03 -4.24 31.62
C LEU A 656 26.40 -2.85 31.42
N GLU A 657 26.30 -2.44 30.16
CA GLU A 657 25.75 -1.15 29.69
C GLU A 657 24.39 -1.33 29.00
N GLU A 658 24.18 -2.45 28.28
CA GLU A 658 22.98 -2.72 27.50
C GLU A 658 22.49 -4.15 27.75
N LEU A 659 21.22 -4.29 28.14
CA LEU A 659 20.58 -5.57 28.42
C LEU A 659 19.27 -5.69 27.62
N TYR A 660 19.14 -6.78 26.87
CA TYR A 660 17.92 -7.11 26.13
C TYR A 660 17.37 -8.43 26.62
N LEU A 661 16.15 -8.39 27.15
CA LEU A 661 15.39 -9.55 27.57
C LEU A 661 14.16 -9.66 26.66
N GLY A 662 13.87 -10.89 26.22
CA GLY A 662 12.65 -11.18 25.46
C GLY A 662 11.42 -11.24 26.36
N SER A 663 10.35 -11.85 25.83
CA SER A 663 9.16 -12.19 26.62
C SER A 663 9.42 -13.37 27.56
N GLY A 664 8.67 -13.44 28.66
CA GLY A 664 8.64 -14.59 29.57
C GLY A 664 8.31 -15.92 28.88
N ASP A 665 7.56 -15.89 27.77
CA ASP A 665 7.29 -17.06 26.93
C ASP A 665 8.54 -17.60 26.21
N HIS A 666 9.56 -16.75 25.99
CA HIS A 666 10.80 -17.14 25.33
C HIS A 666 11.92 -17.48 26.32
N LEU A 667 12.09 -16.66 27.36
CA LEU A 667 13.04 -16.87 28.45
C LEU A 667 12.41 -16.43 29.78
N GLN A 668 12.05 -17.41 30.60
CA GLN A 668 11.54 -17.18 31.94
C GLN A 668 12.64 -16.61 32.84
N LEU A 669 12.30 -15.61 33.65
CA LEU A 669 13.17 -15.05 34.67
C LEU A 669 12.96 -15.83 35.97
N GLY A 670 13.90 -16.71 36.34
CA GLY A 670 13.75 -17.58 37.51
C GLY A 670 12.75 -18.73 37.31
N GLY A 671 12.86 -19.78 38.15
CA GLY A 671 11.96 -20.94 38.10
C GLY A 671 10.62 -20.74 38.81
N ASP A 672 10.51 -19.67 39.60
CA ASP A 672 9.30 -19.28 40.32
C ASP A 672 9.25 -17.75 40.49
N LYS A 673 8.13 -17.23 41.01
CA LYS A 673 7.91 -15.79 41.20
C LYS A 673 8.91 -15.14 42.18
N GLN A 674 9.48 -15.89 43.14
CA GLN A 674 10.50 -15.35 44.04
C GLN A 674 11.86 -15.22 43.34
N GLU A 675 12.25 -16.21 42.54
CA GLU A 675 13.45 -16.15 41.71
C GLU A 675 13.35 -15.08 40.63
N GLU A 676 12.18 -14.89 40.04
CA GLU A 676 11.87 -13.80 39.12
C GLU A 676 12.14 -12.43 39.75
N ILE A 677 11.53 -12.17 40.91
CA ILE A 677 11.77 -10.96 41.69
C ILE A 677 13.25 -10.81 42.04
N GLY A 678 13.93 -11.91 42.35
CA GLY A 678 15.38 -11.93 42.58
C GLY A 678 16.16 -11.46 41.35
N CYS A 679 15.86 -11.99 40.16
CA CYS A 679 16.51 -11.60 38.90
C CYS A 679 16.26 -10.13 38.57
N LEU A 680 15.05 -9.64 38.78
CA LEU A 680 14.68 -8.25 38.55
C LEU A 680 15.45 -7.29 39.48
N LYS A 681 15.60 -7.63 40.77
CA LYS A 681 16.46 -6.88 41.70
C LYS A 681 17.92 -6.84 41.27
N GLU A 682 18.41 -7.91 40.64
CA GLU A 682 19.78 -7.93 40.12
C GLU A 682 19.96 -6.92 38.98
N ILE A 683 18.98 -6.76 38.09
CA ILE A 683 19.01 -5.74 37.03
C ILE A 683 19.17 -4.35 37.64
N SER A 684 18.44 -4.06 38.74
CA SER A 684 18.53 -2.79 39.47
C SER A 684 19.88 -2.56 40.16
N SER A 685 20.61 -3.62 40.47
CA SER A 685 21.97 -3.52 41.01
C SER A 685 23.06 -3.22 39.97
N ILE A 686 22.74 -3.24 38.66
CA ILE A 686 23.70 -2.99 37.58
C ILE A 686 23.94 -1.48 37.45
N SER A 687 25.08 -1.02 37.94
CA SER A 687 25.37 0.42 38.06
C SER A 687 25.51 1.16 36.72
N ASN A 688 25.97 0.47 35.67
CA ASN A 688 26.34 1.06 34.37
C ASN A 688 25.24 0.94 33.29
N LEU A 689 24.08 0.38 33.64
CA LEU A 689 23.02 0.08 32.67
C LEU A 689 22.43 1.37 32.08
N ALA A 690 22.67 1.57 30.78
CA ALA A 690 22.22 2.72 30.00
C ALA A 690 21.12 2.39 28.98
N CYS A 691 20.94 1.10 28.67
CA CYS A 691 19.86 0.59 27.82
C CYS A 691 19.23 -0.69 28.41
N LEU A 692 17.91 -0.73 28.43
CA LEU A 692 17.15 -1.89 28.90
C LEU A 692 15.96 -2.17 27.97
N GLN A 693 15.88 -3.38 27.44
CA GLN A 693 14.65 -3.91 26.83
C GLN A 693 14.13 -5.06 27.68
N ILE A 694 12.87 -5.00 28.08
CA ILE A 694 12.25 -6.03 28.90
C ILE A 694 10.73 -6.06 28.67
N ALA A 695 10.17 -7.26 28.62
CA ALA A 695 8.73 -7.49 28.65
C ALA A 695 8.38 -8.27 29.93
N LEU A 696 7.38 -7.78 30.67
CA LEU A 696 6.92 -8.36 31.93
C LEU A 696 5.42 -8.65 31.87
N ASP A 697 4.98 -9.73 32.49
CA ASP A 697 3.54 -10.09 32.49
C ASP A 697 2.73 -9.33 33.54
N ASP A 698 3.37 -8.80 34.59
CA ASP A 698 2.73 -8.19 35.77
C ASP A 698 3.35 -6.81 36.10
N LEU A 699 2.50 -5.77 36.19
CA LEU A 699 2.93 -4.40 36.53
C LEU A 699 3.52 -4.29 37.94
N SER A 700 3.10 -5.14 38.87
CA SER A 700 3.65 -5.16 40.22
C SER A 700 5.14 -5.58 40.21
N LEU A 701 5.54 -6.42 39.26
CA LEU A 701 6.95 -6.78 39.04
C LEU A 701 7.75 -5.62 38.46
N LEU A 702 7.15 -4.81 37.58
CA LEU A 702 7.78 -3.57 37.11
C LEU A 702 8.04 -2.63 38.30
N LEU A 703 7.04 -2.38 39.15
CA LEU A 703 7.23 -1.52 40.33
C LEU A 703 8.33 -2.01 41.27
N LEU A 704 8.37 -3.31 41.56
CA LEU A 704 9.41 -3.92 42.40
C LEU A 704 10.80 -3.77 41.76
N SER A 705 10.89 -3.90 40.43
CA SER A 705 12.13 -3.66 39.70
C SER A 705 12.56 -2.20 39.82
N LEU A 706 11.61 -1.27 39.72
CA LEU A 706 11.87 0.16 39.65
C LEU A 706 12.14 0.83 41.01
N GLN A 707 11.68 0.25 42.14
CA GLN A 707 11.87 0.82 43.48
C GLN A 707 13.34 1.07 43.85
N GLU A 708 14.25 0.20 43.41
CA GLU A 708 15.70 0.32 43.65
C GLU A 708 16.47 0.80 42.39
N PHE A 709 15.78 0.98 41.26
CA PHE A 709 16.38 1.27 39.97
C PHE A 709 16.45 2.79 39.71
N VAL A 710 17.65 3.32 39.45
CA VAL A 710 17.81 4.73 39.06
C VAL A 710 17.45 4.91 37.58
N THR A 711 16.16 5.05 37.29
CA THR A 711 15.60 5.11 35.92
C THR A 711 16.21 6.21 35.06
N GLU A 712 16.62 7.31 35.67
CA GLU A 712 17.27 8.46 35.03
C GLU A 712 18.53 8.08 34.23
N ARG A 713 19.22 7.00 34.62
CA ARG A 713 20.42 6.49 33.93
C ARG A 713 20.13 5.90 32.55
N LEU A 714 18.93 5.35 32.35
CA LEU A 714 18.55 4.71 31.08
C LEU A 714 18.44 5.75 29.97
N SER A 715 19.47 5.87 29.15
CA SER A 715 19.44 6.73 27.97
C SER A 715 18.42 6.24 26.95
N ARG A 716 18.12 4.93 26.94
CA ARG A 716 17.17 4.25 26.06
C ARG A 716 16.50 3.11 26.82
N PHE A 717 15.25 2.85 26.50
CA PHE A 717 14.51 1.75 27.10
C PHE A 717 13.34 1.36 26.20
N ASP A 718 13.03 0.08 26.19
CA ASP A 718 11.81 -0.47 25.59
C ASP A 718 11.20 -1.42 26.62
N ILE A 719 10.19 -0.91 27.32
CA ILE A 719 9.58 -1.60 28.45
C ILE A 719 8.14 -1.91 28.09
N THR A 720 7.80 -3.19 28.07
CA THR A 720 6.44 -3.66 27.85
C THR A 720 5.92 -4.38 29.08
N VAL A 721 4.68 -4.11 29.49
CA VAL A 721 4.04 -4.78 30.62
C VAL A 721 2.64 -5.26 30.24
N GLY A 722 2.29 -6.51 30.56
CA GLY A 722 0.94 -7.06 30.48
C GLY A 722 0.71 -8.11 29.39
N ASN A 723 -0.54 -8.59 29.24
CA ASN A 723 -0.87 -9.82 28.53
C ASN A 723 -0.42 -9.81 27.05
N TYR A 724 0.56 -10.67 26.80
CA TYR A 724 1.51 -10.69 25.69
C TYR A 724 0.92 -10.95 24.29
N LYS A 725 -0.32 -11.47 24.18
CA LYS A 725 -0.90 -11.84 22.87
C LYS A 725 -1.16 -10.66 21.93
N GLY A 726 -1.42 -9.45 22.46
CA GLY A 726 -1.58 -8.23 21.65
C GLY A 726 -0.26 -7.56 21.24
N ALA A 727 0.85 -7.89 21.92
CA ALA A 727 2.17 -7.30 21.71
C ALA A 727 3.01 -8.02 20.63
N MET A 728 2.47 -9.09 20.02
CA MET A 728 3.15 -9.93 19.01
C MET A 728 3.53 -9.19 17.71
N ILE A 729 3.17 -7.90 17.55
CA ILE A 729 3.33 -7.17 16.29
C ILE A 729 4.75 -6.58 16.11
N ASP A 730 5.56 -6.39 17.15
CA ASP A 730 6.78 -5.56 17.02
C ASP A 730 8.13 -6.14 17.50
N LEU A 731 8.24 -7.43 17.84
CA LEU A 731 9.54 -8.06 18.14
C LEU A 731 10.33 -8.44 16.87
N ASN A 732 10.37 -7.55 15.88
CA ASN A 732 11.25 -7.67 14.73
C ASN A 732 12.68 -7.25 15.09
N LYS A 733 13.68 -7.61 14.25
CA LYS A 733 15.08 -7.14 14.34
C LYS A 733 15.24 -5.62 14.10
N LYS A 734 14.14 -4.86 14.19
CA LYS A 734 14.16 -3.41 14.29
C LYS A 734 14.71 -3.12 15.67
N TYR A 735 15.98 -2.74 15.73
CA TYR A 735 16.61 -2.21 16.92
C TYR A 735 15.98 -0.84 17.24
N GLN A 736 14.69 -0.83 17.59
CA GLN A 736 13.89 0.37 17.82
C GLN A 736 14.33 1.00 19.14
N PHE A 737 15.47 1.67 19.10
CA PHE A 737 16.04 2.40 20.23
C PHE A 737 15.36 3.76 20.40
N ARG A 738 14.03 3.74 20.42
CA ARG A 738 13.21 4.84 20.92
C ARG A 738 12.99 4.61 22.41
N LYS A 739 12.76 5.68 23.16
CA LYS A 739 12.33 5.56 24.56
C LYS A 739 10.87 5.12 24.51
N SER A 740 10.62 3.83 24.61
CA SER A 740 9.32 3.20 24.38
C SER A 740 8.77 2.62 25.67
N LEU A 741 7.48 2.83 25.90
CA LEU A 741 6.76 2.25 27.02
C LEU A 741 5.39 1.76 26.53
N GLY A 742 5.16 0.45 26.64
CA GLY A 742 3.90 -0.21 26.34
C GLY A 742 3.28 -0.81 27.59
N LEU A 743 2.06 -0.39 27.95
CA LEU A 743 1.33 -0.92 29.10
C LEU A 743 0.01 -1.53 28.65
N TYR A 744 -0.10 -2.85 28.77
CA TYR A 744 -1.21 -3.71 28.33
C TYR A 744 -1.96 -4.28 29.55
N LEU A 745 -2.67 -3.41 30.27
CA LEU A 745 -3.28 -3.74 31.56
C LEU A 745 -4.67 -4.37 31.39
N LEU A 746 -4.75 -5.46 30.64
CA LEU A 746 -6.01 -6.07 30.24
C LEU A 746 -6.85 -6.63 31.41
N ASP A 747 -6.20 -7.09 32.48
CA ASP A 747 -6.82 -7.88 33.56
C ASP A 747 -6.68 -7.24 34.98
N HIS A 748 -6.12 -6.03 35.10
CA HIS A 748 -5.64 -5.50 36.40
C HIS A 748 -6.59 -4.54 37.14
N GLY A 749 -7.77 -4.23 36.58
CA GLY A 749 -8.72 -3.28 37.19
C GLY A 749 -8.11 -1.90 37.50
N ASP A 750 -8.75 -1.13 38.39
CA ASP A 750 -8.31 0.22 38.77
C ASP A 750 -7.01 0.24 39.64
N GLU A 751 -6.55 -0.91 40.16
CA GLU A 751 -5.31 -0.99 40.96
C GLU A 751 -4.04 -0.87 40.11
N GLY A 752 -4.00 -1.47 38.92
CA GLY A 752 -2.86 -1.32 37.99
C GLY A 752 -2.63 0.13 37.54
N LEU A 753 -3.69 0.94 37.49
CA LEU A 753 -3.58 2.36 37.15
C LEU A 753 -3.08 3.24 38.29
N LYS A 754 -3.33 2.88 39.56
CA LYS A 754 -2.75 3.62 40.71
C LYS A 754 -1.22 3.56 40.71
N GLN A 755 -0.68 2.46 40.19
CA GLN A 755 0.75 2.20 40.07
C GLN A 755 1.43 3.03 38.95
N LEU A 756 0.66 3.52 37.96
CA LEU A 756 1.16 4.46 36.96
C LEU A 756 1.57 5.82 37.56
N PHE A 757 0.90 6.23 38.63
CA PHE A 757 1.25 7.44 39.40
C PHE A 757 2.43 7.23 40.35
N ASP A 758 3.06 6.05 40.35
CA ASP A 758 4.32 5.87 41.06
C ASP A 758 5.38 6.82 40.47
N PRO A 759 6.13 7.56 41.30
CA PRO A 759 7.13 8.51 40.83
C PRO A 759 8.18 7.90 39.89
N ASN A 760 8.53 6.62 40.06
CA ASN A 760 9.53 5.95 39.22
C ASN A 760 8.96 5.62 37.83
N VAL A 761 7.70 5.17 37.76
CA VAL A 761 6.99 4.93 36.49
C VAL A 761 6.77 6.26 35.77
N THR A 762 6.31 7.29 36.49
CA THR A 762 6.10 8.64 35.94
C THR A 762 7.41 9.24 35.41
N SER A 763 8.55 8.98 36.05
CA SER A 763 9.88 9.40 35.57
C SER A 763 10.26 8.75 34.23
N ILE A 764 9.89 7.48 34.01
CA ILE A 764 10.04 6.81 32.72
C ILE A 764 9.10 7.44 31.68
N VAL A 765 7.81 7.58 32.00
CA VAL A 765 6.79 8.19 31.11
C VAL A 765 7.24 9.57 30.63
N LYS A 766 7.78 10.42 31.53
CA LYS A 766 8.32 11.75 31.20
C LYS A 766 9.36 11.77 30.07
N ARG A 767 10.11 10.68 29.94
CA ARG A 767 11.21 10.53 29.00
C ARG A 767 10.79 9.70 27.78
N THR A 768 9.59 9.11 27.80
CA THR A 768 9.06 8.26 26.73
C THR A 768 8.76 9.08 25.48
N LYS A 769 9.28 8.60 24.34
CA LYS A 769 8.97 9.11 23.00
C LYS A 769 7.82 8.34 22.35
N ASN A 770 7.67 7.06 22.65
CA ASN A 770 6.61 6.21 22.12
C ASN A 770 5.82 5.60 23.28
N LEU A 771 4.59 6.02 23.45
CA LEU A 771 3.74 5.54 24.53
C LEU A 771 2.55 4.78 23.95
N THR A 772 2.39 3.54 24.41
CA THR A 772 1.21 2.71 24.14
C THR A 772 0.54 2.38 25.45
N LEU A 773 -0.73 2.76 25.60
CA LEU A 773 -1.55 2.43 26.75
C LEU A 773 -2.77 1.65 26.27
N HIS A 774 -2.88 0.40 26.71
CA HIS A 774 -4.00 -0.48 26.42
C HIS A 774 -4.73 -0.80 27.73
N LEU A 775 -5.87 -0.15 27.92
CA LEU A 775 -6.60 -0.05 29.19
C LEU A 775 -8.07 -0.43 28.96
N PRO A 776 -8.51 -1.68 29.24
CA PRO A 776 -9.92 -1.99 29.13
C PRO A 776 -10.71 -1.42 30.32
N THR A 777 -11.82 -0.75 30.01
CA THR A 777 -12.93 -0.47 30.97
C THR A 777 -12.55 0.23 32.30
N SER A 778 -11.49 1.03 32.36
CA SER A 778 -11.12 1.75 33.59
C SER A 778 -11.99 2.98 33.88
N SER A 779 -12.24 3.27 35.16
CA SER A 779 -12.99 4.46 35.62
C SER A 779 -12.10 5.54 36.27
N CYS A 780 -10.84 5.23 36.57
CA CYS A 780 -9.94 6.08 37.36
C CYS A 780 -9.20 7.16 36.57
N LEU A 781 -8.76 6.90 35.34
CA LEU A 781 -8.03 7.86 34.49
C LEU A 781 -9.04 8.63 33.65
N ARG A 782 -9.63 9.67 34.23
CA ARG A 782 -10.65 10.49 33.57
C ARG A 782 -10.02 11.48 32.60
N ASN A 783 -8.80 11.95 32.85
CA ASN A 783 -8.11 12.85 31.95
C ASN A 783 -6.63 12.45 31.82
N LEU A 784 -6.11 12.34 30.60
CA LEU A 784 -4.75 11.80 30.43
C LEU A 784 -3.66 12.73 31.03
N VAL A 785 -3.59 13.99 30.59
CA VAL A 785 -2.60 14.97 31.11
C VAL A 785 -2.90 15.39 32.56
N PRO A 786 -4.12 15.83 32.92
CA PRO A 786 -4.40 16.34 34.27
C PRO A 786 -4.18 15.30 35.37
N ASP A 787 -4.45 14.03 35.09
CA ASP A 787 -4.30 12.98 36.09
C ASP A 787 -2.82 12.58 36.25
N LEU A 788 -2.05 12.47 35.15
CA LEU A 788 -0.63 12.07 35.19
C LEU A 788 0.33 13.22 35.56
N GLY A 789 -0.15 14.47 35.48
CA GLY A 789 0.57 15.67 35.88
C GLY A 789 1.13 16.48 34.71
N GLU A 790 1.40 17.76 34.96
CA GLU A 790 1.98 18.66 33.96
C GLU A 790 3.44 18.31 33.64
N LYS A 791 3.83 18.59 32.40
CA LYS A 791 5.15 18.37 31.79
C LYS A 791 5.54 16.88 31.65
N VAL A 792 4.56 15.99 31.54
CA VAL A 792 4.76 14.54 31.41
C VAL A 792 4.97 14.10 29.97
N PHE A 793 4.36 14.76 28.98
CA PHE A 793 4.38 14.29 27.59
C PHE A 793 5.15 15.21 26.64
N ILE A 794 5.98 16.11 27.18
CA ILE A 794 6.80 17.03 26.38
C ILE A 794 7.72 16.30 25.40
N THR A 795 8.27 15.14 25.78
CA THR A 795 9.19 14.38 24.91
C THR A 795 8.49 13.40 23.98
N LEU A 796 7.16 13.27 24.10
CA LEU A 796 6.37 12.28 23.40
C LEU A 796 6.26 12.63 21.91
N LYS A 797 6.46 11.62 21.05
CA LYS A 797 6.35 11.70 19.59
C LYS A 797 5.25 10.80 19.04
N TRP A 798 4.98 9.67 19.70
CA TRP A 798 3.98 8.69 19.29
C TRP A 798 3.09 8.35 20.47
N LEU A 799 1.78 8.48 20.29
CA LEU A 799 0.77 8.12 21.28
C LEU A 799 -0.20 7.12 20.67
N TYR A 800 -0.33 5.96 21.32
CA TYR A 800 -1.39 5.00 21.03
C TYR A 800 -2.19 4.72 22.30
N LEU A 801 -3.49 5.00 22.25
CA LEU A 801 -4.44 4.68 23.32
C LEU A 801 -5.45 3.66 22.80
N PHE A 802 -5.59 2.55 23.50
CA PHE A 802 -6.59 1.52 23.23
C PHE A 802 -7.45 1.29 24.47
N GLY A 803 -8.77 1.35 24.32
CA GLY A 803 -9.71 1.18 25.42
C GLY A 803 -9.67 2.31 26.47
N GLY A 804 -10.73 2.41 27.27
CA GLY A 804 -10.81 3.33 28.41
C GLY A 804 -11.86 4.42 28.25
N GLN A 805 -12.17 5.12 29.35
CA GLN A 805 -13.13 6.23 29.38
C GLN A 805 -12.44 7.52 29.79
N TYR A 806 -12.43 8.50 28.90
CA TYR A 806 -11.73 9.76 29.07
C TYR A 806 -12.70 10.94 28.90
N GLU A 807 -12.68 11.88 29.82
CA GLU A 807 -13.30 13.19 29.65
C GLU A 807 -12.47 14.03 28.69
N CYS A 808 -11.15 14.14 28.89
CA CYS A 808 -10.25 14.72 27.88
C CYS A 808 -8.84 14.14 27.86
N LEU A 809 -8.08 14.38 26.77
CA LEU A 809 -6.67 14.02 26.72
C LEU A 809 -5.79 15.13 27.33
N VAL A 810 -6.09 16.39 27.00
CA VAL A 810 -5.38 17.58 27.49
C VAL A 810 -6.38 18.67 27.89
N ASP A 811 -6.00 19.55 28.80
CA ASP A 811 -6.78 20.74 29.15
C ASP A 811 -6.09 22.04 28.70
N SER A 812 -6.81 23.16 28.73
CA SER A 812 -6.31 24.46 28.32
C SER A 812 -5.18 25.02 29.19
N THR A 813 -4.83 24.38 30.31
CA THR A 813 -3.77 24.85 31.23
C THR A 813 -2.42 24.21 30.95
N ALA A 814 -2.37 23.11 30.19
CA ALA A 814 -1.16 22.33 29.96
C ALA A 814 -0.61 22.46 28.52
N ASN A 815 0.58 23.05 28.36
CA ASN A 815 1.35 23.00 27.11
C ASN A 815 2.03 21.63 26.94
N GLU A 816 1.23 20.61 26.61
CA GLU A 816 1.68 19.24 26.35
C GLU A 816 1.62 18.90 24.85
N PHE A 817 2.18 17.74 24.48
CA PHE A 817 2.11 17.21 23.12
C PHE A 817 2.69 18.13 22.01
N GLU A 818 3.54 19.10 22.35
CA GLU A 818 4.20 19.99 21.38
C GLU A 818 5.00 19.19 20.34
N ASN A 819 5.70 18.14 20.79
CA ASN A 819 6.55 17.27 19.96
C ASN A 819 5.82 16.04 19.40
N LEU A 820 4.52 15.89 19.67
CA LEU A 820 3.76 14.73 19.22
C LEU A 820 3.65 14.77 17.69
N VAL A 821 4.01 13.67 17.02
CA VAL A 821 4.00 13.53 15.55
C VAL A 821 2.85 12.64 15.09
N PHE A 822 2.56 11.59 15.84
CA PHE A 822 1.53 10.60 15.50
C PHE A 822 0.63 10.32 16.70
N MET A 823 -0.68 10.30 16.47
CA MET A 823 -1.68 9.95 17.47
C MET A 823 -2.65 8.90 16.92
N LYS A 824 -2.77 7.76 17.60
CA LYS A 824 -3.79 6.74 17.34
C LYS A 824 -4.67 6.55 18.57
N LEU A 825 -5.98 6.65 18.38
CA LEU A 825 -7.01 6.48 19.40
C LEU A 825 -7.94 5.37 18.94
N GLU A 826 -8.07 4.30 19.72
CA GLU A 826 -8.82 3.11 19.31
C GLU A 826 -9.73 2.57 20.42
N SER A 827 -10.98 2.28 20.08
CA SER A 827 -11.97 1.67 20.98
C SER A 827 -12.15 2.45 22.31
N LEU A 828 -12.06 3.78 22.25
CA LEU A 828 -12.15 4.67 23.43
C LEU A 828 -13.58 5.16 23.66
N LYS A 829 -13.88 5.54 24.91
CA LYS A 829 -15.00 6.45 25.23
C LYS A 829 -14.45 7.82 25.62
N LEU A 830 -14.10 8.64 24.63
CA LEU A 830 -13.47 9.95 24.81
C LEU A 830 -14.50 11.06 24.57
N LYS A 831 -14.69 12.00 25.50
CA LYS A 831 -15.62 13.13 25.29
C LYS A 831 -15.01 14.27 24.46
N GLU A 832 -13.79 14.69 24.78
CA GLU A 832 -13.11 15.81 24.12
C GLU A 832 -11.61 15.51 23.95
N ILE A 833 -10.96 15.91 22.86
CA ILE A 833 -9.48 15.80 22.77
C ILE A 833 -8.83 16.82 23.71
N CYS A 834 -9.27 18.08 23.62
CA CYS A 834 -8.81 19.18 24.45
C CYS A 834 -10.01 19.81 25.18
N LYS A 835 -9.94 19.86 26.51
CA LYS A 835 -10.93 20.56 27.33
C LYS A 835 -10.65 22.06 27.34
N GLY A 836 -11.54 22.84 26.74
CA GLY A 836 -11.36 24.28 26.55
C GLY A 836 -10.60 24.63 25.26
N PHE A 837 -9.96 25.81 25.22
CA PHE A 837 -9.19 26.26 24.05
C PHE A 837 -7.86 25.50 23.94
N LEU A 838 -7.45 25.20 22.71
CA LEU A 838 -6.18 24.52 22.46
C LEU A 838 -5.02 25.48 22.76
N PRO A 839 -4.09 25.15 23.68
CA PRO A 839 -2.98 26.03 24.03
C PRO A 839 -2.03 26.27 22.83
N PRO A 840 -1.35 27.42 22.78
CA PRO A 840 -0.41 27.73 21.70
C PRO A 840 0.76 26.74 21.69
N GLY A 841 1.04 26.15 20.53
CA GLY A 841 2.09 25.16 20.33
C GLY A 841 1.69 23.71 20.64
N CYS A 842 0.52 23.49 21.23
CA CYS A 842 -0.02 22.14 21.44
C CYS A 842 -0.29 21.47 20.08
N PHE A 843 0.13 20.21 19.92
CA PHE A 843 0.07 19.47 18.65
C PHE A 843 0.76 20.17 17.46
N ASN A 844 1.72 21.06 17.71
CA ASN A 844 2.41 21.79 16.64
C ASN A 844 3.14 20.84 15.68
N GLN A 845 3.80 19.79 16.18
CA GLN A 845 4.51 18.80 15.35
C GLN A 845 3.63 17.66 14.84
N LEU A 846 2.32 17.66 15.15
CA LEU A 846 1.42 16.55 14.84
C LEU A 846 1.20 16.48 13.33
N GLN A 847 1.45 15.30 12.74
CA GLN A 847 1.36 15.08 11.30
C GLN A 847 0.21 14.15 10.93
N GLU A 848 -0.10 13.18 11.79
CA GLU A 848 -1.11 12.17 11.50
C GLU A 848 -1.94 11.83 12.75
N VAL A 849 -3.25 11.77 12.56
CA VAL A 849 -4.22 11.39 13.58
C VAL A 849 -5.14 10.30 13.05
N LYS A 850 -5.28 9.23 13.83
CA LYS A 850 -6.16 8.10 13.53
C LYS A 850 -7.13 7.84 14.68
N LEU A 851 -8.41 7.78 14.37
CA LEU A 851 -9.48 7.47 15.32
C LEU A 851 -10.27 6.26 14.83
N TYR A 852 -10.29 5.19 15.62
CA TYR A 852 -11.03 3.97 15.32
C TYR A 852 -11.98 3.66 16.49
N TYR A 853 -13.27 3.51 16.22
CA TYR A 853 -14.25 3.11 17.25
C TYR A 853 -14.27 4.02 18.49
N VAL A 854 -14.02 5.33 18.31
CA VAL A 854 -14.06 6.31 19.42
C VAL A 854 -15.50 6.73 19.67
N SER A 855 -16.04 6.28 20.80
CA SER A 855 -17.37 6.60 21.30
C SER A 855 -17.36 7.86 22.18
N ALA A 856 -18.45 8.62 22.18
CA ALA A 856 -18.66 9.89 22.92
C ALA A 856 -17.96 11.16 22.41
N LEU A 857 -17.04 11.08 21.44
CA LEU A 857 -16.37 12.27 20.89
C LEU A 857 -17.30 12.95 19.89
N GLU A 858 -17.70 14.19 20.14
CA GLU A 858 -18.59 14.93 19.22
C GLU A 858 -17.84 15.76 18.16
N TYR A 859 -16.62 16.23 18.51
CA TYR A 859 -15.75 17.08 17.70
C TYR A 859 -14.29 16.66 17.88
N LEU A 860 -13.46 16.77 16.84
CA LEU A 860 -12.01 16.61 17.02
C LEU A 860 -11.43 17.85 17.72
N TRP A 861 -11.63 19.02 17.12
CA TRP A 861 -11.18 20.31 17.68
C TRP A 861 -12.26 21.38 17.56
N LYS A 862 -12.63 22.00 18.69
CA LYS A 862 -13.72 22.98 18.82
C LYS A 862 -13.21 24.29 19.40
N GLY A 863 -13.71 25.42 18.88
CA GLY A 863 -13.46 26.77 19.39
C GLY A 863 -12.15 27.39 18.88
N SER A 864 -11.85 28.60 19.38
CA SER A 864 -10.67 29.38 18.99
C SER A 864 -9.38 28.62 19.25
N VAL A 865 -8.70 28.19 18.18
CA VAL A 865 -7.36 27.61 18.23
C VAL A 865 -6.35 28.74 18.05
N GLU A 866 -5.42 28.89 18.99
CA GLU A 866 -4.37 29.91 18.88
C GLU A 866 -3.37 29.58 17.75
N PRO A 867 -2.74 30.59 17.11
CA PRO A 867 -1.76 30.39 16.04
C PRO A 867 -0.61 29.44 16.46
N LEU A 868 -0.11 28.65 15.48
CA LEU A 868 0.96 27.63 15.59
C LEU A 868 0.52 26.21 16.01
N SER A 869 -0.69 26.03 16.53
CA SER A 869 -1.21 24.68 16.84
C SER A 869 -1.69 23.97 15.57
N LEU A 870 -1.56 22.63 15.48
CA LEU A 870 -1.98 21.80 14.34
C LEU A 870 -1.37 22.13 12.95
N CYS A 871 -0.41 23.06 12.86
CA CYS A 871 0.07 23.60 11.58
C CYS A 871 0.89 22.62 10.73
N ASN A 872 1.31 21.49 11.31
CA ASN A 872 2.00 20.41 10.60
C ASN A 872 1.12 19.20 10.29
N LEU A 873 -0.18 19.24 10.62
CA LEU A 873 -1.08 18.12 10.41
C LEU A 873 -1.29 17.86 8.91
N ARG A 874 -1.06 16.63 8.46
CA ARG A 874 -1.11 16.20 7.06
C ARG A 874 -2.21 15.20 6.77
N SER A 875 -2.51 14.32 7.72
CA SER A 875 -3.44 13.22 7.50
C SER A 875 -4.37 13.02 8.70
N ILE A 876 -5.65 12.82 8.42
CA ILE A 876 -6.67 12.47 9.41
C ILE A 876 -7.45 11.28 8.88
N GLU A 877 -7.56 10.24 9.70
CA GLU A 877 -8.35 9.05 9.44
C GLU A 877 -9.34 8.82 10.59
N VAL A 878 -10.62 8.71 10.27
CA VAL A 878 -11.71 8.52 11.23
C VAL A 878 -12.57 7.34 10.78
N TYR A 879 -12.65 6.31 11.59
CA TYR A 879 -13.32 5.06 11.25
C TYR A 879 -14.27 4.63 12.37
N SER A 880 -15.56 4.42 12.04
CA SER A 880 -16.58 3.95 12.98
C SER A 880 -16.70 4.78 14.28
N CYS A 881 -16.63 6.11 14.16
CA CYS A 881 -16.75 7.05 15.28
C CYS A 881 -18.12 7.76 15.26
N ASP A 882 -19.19 7.01 15.56
CA ASP A 882 -20.57 7.45 15.33
C ASP A 882 -21.07 8.61 16.19
N GLN A 883 -20.34 9.09 17.19
CA GLN A 883 -20.75 10.27 17.94
C GLN A 883 -20.24 11.58 17.32
N ILE A 884 -19.29 11.50 16.39
CA ILE A 884 -18.72 12.67 15.74
C ILE A 884 -19.74 13.22 14.75
N LYS A 885 -20.24 14.43 15.04
CA LYS A 885 -21.16 15.16 14.16
C LYS A 885 -20.42 16.17 13.28
N THR A 886 -19.30 16.69 13.77
CA THR A 886 -18.47 17.65 13.04
C THR A 886 -17.00 17.46 13.36
N LEU A 887 -16.11 17.61 12.37
CA LEU A 887 -14.67 17.43 12.63
C LEU A 887 -14.05 18.67 13.29
N PHE A 888 -14.22 19.86 12.71
CA PHE A 888 -13.51 21.08 13.12
C PHE A 888 -14.44 22.28 13.32
N SER A 889 -14.07 23.22 14.18
CA SER A 889 -14.57 24.60 14.06
C SER A 889 -13.89 25.36 12.91
N GLN A 890 -14.53 26.41 12.42
CA GLN A 890 -13.96 27.30 11.39
C GLN A 890 -12.62 27.91 11.83
N SER A 891 -12.46 28.22 13.11
CA SER A 891 -11.21 28.68 13.72
C SER A 891 -10.11 27.61 13.71
N ALA A 892 -10.43 26.34 14.02
CA ALA A 892 -9.49 25.22 13.94
C ALA A 892 -9.03 24.96 12.49
N LEU A 893 -9.94 25.09 11.51
CA LEU A 893 -9.63 24.93 10.09
C LEU A 893 -8.49 25.85 9.62
N LYS A 894 -8.46 27.10 10.09
CA LYS A 894 -7.43 28.10 9.72
C LYS A 894 -6.01 27.67 10.12
N CYS A 895 -5.89 26.75 11.06
CA CYS A 895 -4.60 26.20 11.49
C CYS A 895 -4.12 25.02 10.63
N LEU A 896 -5.01 24.37 9.87
CA LEU A 896 -4.76 23.14 9.11
C LEU A 896 -4.13 23.39 7.72
N VAL A 897 -3.13 24.27 7.67
CA VAL A 897 -2.54 24.78 6.41
C VAL A 897 -1.75 23.74 5.60
N LYS A 898 -1.31 22.64 6.23
CA LYS A 898 -0.57 21.53 5.61
C LYS A 898 -1.39 20.25 5.45
N LEU A 899 -2.70 20.28 5.72
CA LEU A 899 -3.53 19.08 5.66
C LEU A 899 -3.68 18.60 4.22
N GLN A 900 -3.35 17.33 3.97
CA GLN A 900 -3.30 16.70 2.64
C GLN A 900 -4.34 15.59 2.46
N ARG A 901 -4.75 14.90 3.52
CA ARG A 901 -5.71 13.80 3.45
C ARG A 901 -6.73 13.87 4.59
N ILE A 902 -8.00 13.72 4.24
CA ILE A 902 -9.09 13.45 5.17
C ILE A 902 -9.78 12.17 4.70
N ASP A 903 -9.82 11.17 5.56
CA ASP A 903 -10.50 9.90 5.33
C ASP A 903 -11.49 9.67 6.47
N VAL A 904 -12.78 9.59 6.13
CA VAL A 904 -13.85 9.30 7.08
C VAL A 904 -14.68 8.14 6.58
N SER A 905 -14.76 7.09 7.37
CA SER A 905 -15.41 5.83 7.00
C SER A 905 -16.34 5.35 8.12
N PHE A 906 -17.55 4.91 7.76
CA PHE A 906 -18.55 4.32 8.68
C PHE A 906 -18.89 5.23 9.88
N CYS A 907 -18.90 6.55 9.70
CA CYS A 907 -19.30 7.51 10.72
C CYS A 907 -20.72 8.02 10.42
N TYR A 908 -21.73 7.24 10.80
CA TYR A 908 -23.09 7.39 10.28
C TYR A 908 -23.78 8.70 10.71
N ASN A 909 -23.34 9.33 11.81
CA ASN A 909 -23.88 10.59 12.32
C ASN A 909 -23.06 11.83 11.94
N LEU A 910 -22.01 11.70 11.13
CA LEU A 910 -21.27 12.87 10.66
C LEU A 910 -22.18 13.75 9.80
N GLU A 911 -22.42 14.99 10.23
CA GLU A 911 -23.26 15.96 9.52
C GLU A 911 -22.43 16.88 8.64
N ARG A 912 -21.26 17.32 9.11
CA ARG A 912 -20.41 18.30 8.39
C ARG A 912 -18.93 18.15 8.72
N ILE A 913 -18.05 18.67 7.86
CA ILE A 913 -16.60 18.70 8.13
C ILE A 913 -16.28 19.88 9.06
N VAL A 914 -16.86 21.04 8.81
CA VAL A 914 -16.57 22.29 9.51
C VAL A 914 -17.82 22.90 10.12
N LEU A 915 -17.76 23.28 11.39
CA LEU A 915 -18.77 24.08 12.07
C LEU A 915 -18.45 25.57 11.84
N ARG A 916 -19.35 26.29 11.17
CA ARG A 916 -19.26 27.76 11.03
C ARG A 916 -19.60 28.45 12.36
N GLU A 917 -18.81 29.45 12.71
CA GLU A 917 -19.00 30.26 13.92
C GLU A 917 -19.76 31.54 13.56
N GLU A 918 -20.70 31.99 14.42
CA GLU A 918 -21.66 33.07 14.11
C GLU A 918 -21.02 34.39 13.66
N SER A 919 -19.77 34.67 14.07
CA SER A 919 -19.02 35.88 13.75
C SER A 919 -18.34 35.88 12.38
N LEU A 920 -18.28 34.74 11.66
CA LEU A 920 -17.45 34.54 10.46
C LEU A 920 -18.21 33.93 9.26
N THR A 921 -19.54 34.09 9.24
CA THR A 921 -20.47 33.29 8.42
C THR A 921 -20.37 33.50 6.89
N GLU A 922 -19.65 34.51 6.41
CA GLU A 922 -19.47 34.77 4.96
C GLU A 922 -18.08 34.41 4.39
N GLU A 923 -17.12 33.96 5.21
CA GLU A 923 -15.79 33.60 4.72
C GLU A 923 -15.79 32.26 3.97
N VAL A 924 -15.04 32.19 2.86
CA VAL A 924 -14.77 30.94 2.16
C VAL A 924 -13.87 30.07 3.04
N LEU A 925 -14.25 28.80 3.22
CA LEU A 925 -13.44 27.83 3.95
C LEU A 925 -12.32 27.33 3.02
N GLU A 926 -11.07 27.44 3.45
CA GLU A 926 -9.93 27.08 2.60
C GLU A 926 -9.11 25.94 3.21
N LEU A 927 -8.83 24.91 2.39
CA LEU A 927 -7.82 23.90 2.68
C LEU A 927 -6.85 23.83 1.49
N PRO A 928 -5.77 24.64 1.50
CA PRO A 928 -4.97 24.89 0.31
C PRO A 928 -4.14 23.68 -0.14
N GLN A 929 -3.83 22.74 0.76
CA GLN A 929 -2.98 21.58 0.48
C GLN A 929 -3.73 20.23 0.47
N LEU A 930 -5.07 20.23 0.64
CA LEU A 930 -5.84 18.99 0.69
C LEU A 930 -5.79 18.32 -0.69
N LYS A 931 -5.22 17.11 -0.78
CA LYS A 931 -5.07 16.32 -2.02
C LYS A 931 -6.10 15.20 -2.13
N ALA A 932 -6.55 14.64 -1.02
CA ALA A 932 -7.52 13.54 -1.01
C ALA A 932 -8.59 13.77 0.05
N LEU A 933 -9.85 13.60 -0.37
CA LEU A 933 -11.02 13.60 0.49
C LEU A 933 -11.82 12.32 0.23
N THR A 934 -11.92 11.47 1.25
CA THR A 934 -12.64 10.19 1.20
C THR A 934 -13.73 10.20 2.27
N LEU A 935 -14.98 9.98 1.85
CA LEU A 935 -16.17 9.96 2.70
C LEU A 935 -17.00 8.70 2.41
N LEU A 936 -16.86 7.67 3.23
CA LEU A 936 -17.50 6.36 3.04
C LEU A 936 -18.53 6.12 4.16
N PHE A 937 -19.75 5.75 3.80
CA PHE A 937 -20.83 5.42 4.74
C PHE A 937 -21.12 6.55 5.76
N VAL A 938 -21.27 7.78 5.27
CA VAL A 938 -21.60 8.99 6.06
C VAL A 938 -23.05 9.44 5.84
N THR A 939 -23.99 8.64 6.33
CA THR A 939 -25.42 8.71 5.97
C THR A 939 -26.19 9.94 6.48
N LYS A 940 -25.62 10.78 7.35
CA LYS A 940 -26.23 12.05 7.80
C LYS A 940 -25.48 13.28 7.32
N PHE A 941 -24.51 13.10 6.42
CA PHE A 941 -23.73 14.21 5.92
C PHE A 941 -24.63 15.15 5.12
N ILE A 942 -24.56 16.44 5.41
CA ILE A 942 -25.38 17.49 4.76
C ILE A 942 -24.52 18.54 4.03
N GLY A 943 -23.22 18.61 4.29
CA GLY A 943 -22.30 19.49 3.56
C GLY A 943 -21.00 19.80 4.28
N PHE A 944 -20.09 20.49 3.59
CA PHE A 944 -18.75 20.81 4.09
C PHE A 944 -18.79 21.76 5.31
N GLY A 945 -19.62 22.80 5.24
CA GLY A 945 -19.81 23.73 6.37
C GLY A 945 -21.11 24.54 6.35
N SER A 946 -22.09 24.15 5.54
CA SER A 946 -23.38 24.86 5.44
C SER A 946 -24.36 24.40 6.52
N GLU A 947 -25.17 25.32 7.04
CA GLU A 947 -26.32 24.98 7.90
C GLU A 947 -27.42 24.33 7.05
N GLY A 948 -27.98 23.20 7.50
CA GLY A 948 -28.79 22.27 6.70
C GLY A 948 -29.83 22.90 5.77
N ASP A 949 -30.67 23.81 6.27
CA ASP A 949 -31.76 24.41 5.48
C ASP A 949 -31.29 25.44 4.42
N LYS A 950 -30.01 25.82 4.44
CA LYS A 950 -29.41 26.80 3.52
C LYS A 950 -28.42 26.16 2.53
N ALA A 951 -28.14 24.86 2.65
CA ALA A 951 -27.14 24.19 1.83
C ALA A 951 -27.63 24.02 0.39
N VAL A 952 -27.03 24.76 -0.56
CA VAL A 952 -27.34 24.62 -2.00
C VAL A 952 -26.65 23.40 -2.60
N ALA A 953 -25.48 23.02 -2.05
CA ALA A 953 -24.68 21.88 -2.47
C ALA A 953 -23.84 21.34 -1.30
N PHE A 954 -23.37 20.09 -1.42
CA PHE A 954 -22.47 19.50 -0.43
C PHE A 954 -21.16 20.29 -0.28
N PHE A 955 -20.61 20.74 -1.41
CA PHE A 955 -19.50 21.68 -1.47
C PHE A 955 -20.03 23.06 -1.87
N ASP A 956 -20.23 23.90 -0.86
CA ASP A 956 -20.58 25.32 -0.99
C ASP A 956 -19.66 26.17 -0.10
N GLN A 957 -19.26 27.34 -0.60
CA GLN A 957 -18.37 28.29 0.08
C GLN A 957 -17.08 27.65 0.64
N VAL A 958 -16.49 26.74 -0.14
CA VAL A 958 -15.24 26.07 0.18
C VAL A 958 -14.26 26.16 -1.00
N SER A 959 -12.96 26.20 -0.72
CA SER A 959 -11.88 26.22 -1.69
C SER A 959 -10.86 25.11 -1.38
N LEU A 960 -10.70 24.17 -2.32
CA LEU A 960 -9.86 22.98 -2.22
C LEU A 960 -8.89 22.90 -3.43
N PRO A 961 -8.04 23.91 -3.66
CA PRO A 961 -7.33 24.08 -4.93
C PRO A 961 -6.33 22.95 -5.24
N SER A 962 -5.87 22.21 -4.24
CA SER A 962 -4.94 21.09 -4.40
C SER A 962 -5.61 19.72 -4.45
N LEU A 963 -6.96 19.64 -4.39
CA LEU A 963 -7.68 18.37 -4.30
C LEU A 963 -7.48 17.58 -5.60
N GLU A 964 -6.94 16.38 -5.52
CA GLU A 964 -6.68 15.51 -6.67
C GLU A 964 -7.71 14.37 -6.77
N VAL A 965 -8.13 13.83 -5.62
CA VAL A 965 -9.04 12.69 -5.52
C VAL A 965 -10.20 13.02 -4.58
N LEU A 966 -11.42 12.83 -5.09
CA LEU A 966 -12.66 12.85 -4.31
C LEU A 966 -13.33 11.48 -4.42
N ASP A 967 -13.49 10.80 -3.30
CA ASP A 967 -14.13 9.48 -3.23
C ASP A 967 -15.27 9.52 -2.21
N ILE A 968 -16.49 9.25 -2.67
CA ILE A 968 -17.70 9.31 -1.86
C ILE A 968 -18.50 8.03 -2.08
N ASP A 969 -18.84 7.37 -0.99
CA ASP A 969 -19.63 6.14 -0.98
C ASP A 969 -20.71 6.22 0.10
N HIS A 970 -21.98 5.94 -0.24
CA HIS A 970 -23.11 5.98 0.68
C HIS A 970 -23.26 7.33 1.43
N LEU A 971 -23.53 8.39 0.66
CA LEU A 971 -23.79 9.74 1.20
C LEU A 971 -25.23 9.89 1.73
N GLY A 972 -25.41 10.72 2.76
CA GLY A 972 -26.71 10.98 3.38
C GLY A 972 -27.75 11.74 2.55
N ASP A 973 -28.95 11.86 3.13
CA ASP A 973 -30.01 12.72 2.63
C ASP A 973 -29.55 14.19 2.76
N GLY A 974 -29.37 14.88 1.63
CA GLY A 974 -28.76 16.19 1.56
C GLY A 974 -29.12 16.95 0.29
N PRO A 975 -28.37 18.01 -0.07
CA PRO A 975 -28.67 18.81 -1.24
C PRO A 975 -28.59 18.01 -2.54
N GLU A 976 -29.41 18.42 -3.51
CA GLU A 976 -29.49 17.75 -4.83
C GLU A 976 -28.23 17.94 -5.69
N GLN A 977 -27.31 18.82 -5.28
CA GLN A 977 -26.08 19.16 -6.00
C GLN A 977 -24.84 18.77 -5.18
N LEU A 978 -23.84 18.17 -5.83
CA LEU A 978 -22.55 17.92 -5.18
C LEU A 978 -21.74 19.21 -5.03
N ILE A 979 -21.57 19.95 -6.13
CA ILE A 979 -20.78 21.19 -6.22
C ILE A 979 -21.71 22.32 -6.62
N GLY A 980 -21.72 23.40 -5.85
CA GLY A 980 -22.68 24.48 -6.06
C GLY A 980 -22.38 25.76 -5.27
N GLY A 981 -23.37 26.66 -5.27
CA GLY A 981 -23.35 27.88 -4.46
C GLY A 981 -22.22 28.86 -4.80
N LYS A 982 -21.63 29.50 -3.78
CA LYS A 982 -20.66 30.60 -3.92
C LYS A 982 -19.21 30.09 -3.82
N MET A 983 -18.82 29.12 -4.64
CA MET A 983 -17.43 28.67 -4.72
C MET A 983 -16.56 29.60 -5.58
N PRO A 984 -15.38 30.05 -5.11
CA PRO A 984 -14.43 30.82 -5.92
C PRO A 984 -13.94 30.07 -7.17
N SER A 985 -13.49 30.81 -8.18
CA SER A 985 -12.73 30.23 -9.29
C SER A 985 -11.42 29.65 -8.79
N GLY A 986 -11.02 28.48 -9.29
CA GLY A 986 -9.79 27.81 -8.87
C GLY A 986 -9.95 26.82 -7.73
N SER A 987 -11.13 26.73 -7.11
CA SER A 987 -11.37 25.90 -5.92
C SER A 987 -11.20 24.40 -6.12
N LEU A 988 -11.18 23.88 -7.35
CA LEU A 988 -11.04 22.45 -7.67
C LEU A 988 -10.09 22.22 -8.86
N ASP A 989 -9.15 23.14 -9.08
CA ASP A 989 -8.28 23.13 -10.26
C ASP A 989 -7.40 21.88 -10.38
N ASN A 990 -7.05 21.21 -9.28
CA ASN A 990 -6.23 19.99 -9.35
C ASN A 990 -7.03 18.69 -9.36
N LEU A 991 -8.37 18.75 -9.40
CA LEU A 991 -9.20 17.54 -9.28
C LEU A 991 -9.05 16.67 -10.52
N LYS A 992 -8.52 15.46 -10.33
CA LYS A 992 -8.23 14.47 -11.39
C LYS A 992 -9.22 13.32 -11.39
N SER A 993 -9.64 12.86 -10.23
CA SER A 993 -10.51 11.69 -10.09
C SER A 993 -11.68 11.98 -9.15
N MET A 994 -12.88 11.59 -9.58
CA MET A 994 -14.11 11.66 -8.78
C MET A 994 -14.83 10.31 -8.84
N ASN A 995 -15.05 9.70 -7.68
CA ASN A 995 -15.82 8.46 -7.55
C ASN A 995 -17.04 8.71 -6.66
N LEU A 996 -18.23 8.40 -7.16
CA LEU A 996 -19.50 8.55 -6.47
C LEU A 996 -20.22 7.21 -6.48
N LYS A 997 -20.42 6.61 -5.31
CA LYS A 997 -21.10 5.33 -5.14
C LYS A 997 -22.27 5.48 -4.18
N ASP A 998 -23.42 4.90 -4.54
CA ASP A 998 -24.61 4.85 -3.68
C ASP A 998 -25.07 6.25 -3.16
N CYS A 999 -24.77 7.32 -3.89
CA CYS A 999 -25.11 8.70 -3.52
C CYS A 999 -26.51 9.06 -4.04
N ASN A 1000 -27.54 8.62 -3.33
CA ASN A 1000 -28.94 8.67 -3.80
C ASN A 1000 -29.62 10.05 -3.68
N SER A 1001 -29.07 10.97 -2.89
CA SER A 1001 -29.59 12.35 -2.76
C SER A 1001 -29.16 13.26 -3.91
N ILE A 1002 -28.03 12.96 -4.55
CA ILE A 1002 -27.45 13.80 -5.62
C ILE A 1002 -28.22 13.59 -6.92
N GLN A 1003 -28.83 14.66 -7.43
CA GLN A 1003 -29.46 14.69 -8.75
C GLN A 1003 -28.50 15.12 -9.85
N CYS A 1004 -27.49 15.93 -9.53
CA CYS A 1004 -26.42 16.34 -10.45
C CYS A 1004 -25.12 16.72 -9.72
N ILE A 1005 -23.99 16.62 -10.43
CA ILE A 1005 -22.67 16.96 -9.88
C ILE A 1005 -22.48 18.47 -9.79
N ALA A 1006 -22.82 19.21 -10.87
CA ALA A 1006 -22.64 20.65 -10.96
C ALA A 1006 -23.67 21.29 -11.89
N LYS A 1007 -24.07 22.53 -11.58
CA LYS A 1007 -24.99 23.36 -12.39
C LYS A 1007 -24.40 24.72 -12.79
N ALA A 1008 -24.87 25.30 -13.90
CA ALA A 1008 -24.53 26.66 -14.34
C ALA A 1008 -23.01 26.91 -14.42
N ASN A 1009 -22.52 27.99 -13.81
CA ASN A 1009 -21.10 28.36 -13.85
C ASN A 1009 -20.20 27.41 -13.02
N THR A 1010 -20.74 26.59 -12.11
CA THR A 1010 -19.93 25.72 -11.24
C THR A 1010 -19.30 24.54 -11.98
N VAL A 1011 -19.82 24.22 -13.17
CA VAL A 1011 -19.22 23.24 -14.08
C VAL A 1011 -17.80 23.66 -14.51
N THR A 1012 -17.52 24.96 -14.50
CA THR A 1012 -16.18 25.49 -14.81
C THR A 1012 -15.14 25.24 -13.72
N LEU A 1013 -15.53 24.68 -12.57
CA LEU A 1013 -14.61 24.38 -11.47
C LEU A 1013 -13.91 23.02 -11.62
N ILE A 1014 -14.49 22.07 -12.37
CA ILE A 1014 -14.00 20.68 -12.46
C ILE A 1014 -13.26 20.38 -13.79
N GLN A 1015 -12.65 21.39 -14.40
CA GLN A 1015 -12.11 21.33 -15.76
C GLN A 1015 -10.91 20.39 -15.94
N ASN A 1016 -10.22 20.06 -14.84
CA ASN A 1016 -9.04 19.21 -14.86
C ASN A 1016 -9.33 17.73 -14.59
N LEU A 1017 -10.60 17.36 -14.42
CA LEU A 1017 -11.05 16.01 -14.17
C LEU A 1017 -10.66 15.07 -15.32
N GLN A 1018 -10.05 13.94 -14.98
CA GLN A 1018 -9.55 12.90 -15.90
C GLN A 1018 -10.40 11.63 -15.83
N ALA A 1019 -10.91 11.28 -14.65
CA ALA A 1019 -11.77 10.12 -14.46
C ALA A 1019 -13.00 10.49 -13.62
N LEU A 1020 -14.17 10.05 -14.09
CA LEU A 1020 -15.44 10.16 -13.37
C LEU A 1020 -16.12 8.79 -13.33
N GLU A 1021 -16.35 8.27 -12.13
CA GLU A 1021 -17.06 7.03 -11.87
C GLU A 1021 -18.31 7.32 -11.04
N VAL A 1022 -19.49 6.89 -11.51
CA VAL A 1022 -20.77 7.06 -10.81
C VAL A 1022 -21.53 5.75 -10.80
N TRP A 1023 -21.65 5.12 -9.62
CA TRP A 1023 -22.19 3.77 -9.47
C TRP A 1023 -23.37 3.77 -8.50
N ASN A 1024 -24.49 3.17 -8.90
CA ASN A 1024 -25.70 3.00 -8.09
C ASN A 1024 -26.28 4.29 -7.47
N CYS A 1025 -26.00 5.47 -8.06
CA CYS A 1025 -26.58 6.74 -7.63
C CYS A 1025 -27.99 6.90 -8.21
N SER A 1026 -29.00 6.36 -7.53
CA SER A 1026 -30.36 6.25 -8.06
C SER A 1026 -31.13 7.59 -8.14
N GLY A 1027 -30.69 8.63 -7.42
CA GLY A 1027 -31.23 9.98 -7.52
C GLY A 1027 -30.71 10.79 -8.70
N MET A 1028 -29.59 10.36 -9.31
CA MET A 1028 -28.89 11.10 -10.36
C MET A 1028 -29.77 11.21 -11.61
N GLU A 1029 -30.17 12.43 -11.97
CA GLU A 1029 -30.98 12.71 -13.16
C GLU A 1029 -30.14 13.11 -14.36
N SER A 1030 -29.05 13.86 -14.10
CA SER A 1030 -28.05 14.30 -15.06
C SER A 1030 -26.71 14.54 -14.38
N LEU A 1031 -25.58 14.22 -15.01
CA LEU A 1031 -24.28 14.50 -14.40
C LEU A 1031 -24.05 16.01 -14.28
N VAL A 1032 -24.38 16.75 -15.34
CA VAL A 1032 -24.13 18.18 -15.44
C VAL A 1032 -25.35 18.89 -16.02
N ASP A 1033 -25.72 20.02 -15.42
CA ASP A 1033 -26.78 20.89 -15.93
C ASP A 1033 -26.21 22.25 -16.35
N PHE A 1034 -26.35 22.59 -17.63
CA PHE A 1034 -25.85 23.84 -18.18
C PHE A 1034 -26.83 25.01 -18.04
N GLU A 1035 -27.99 24.79 -17.42
CA GLU A 1035 -28.97 25.85 -17.17
C GLU A 1035 -28.33 27.04 -16.43
N GLY A 1036 -28.49 28.24 -16.98
CA GLY A 1036 -27.93 29.46 -16.38
C GLY A 1036 -26.43 29.68 -16.58
N LEU A 1037 -25.74 28.86 -17.38
CA LEU A 1037 -24.34 29.10 -17.78
C LEU A 1037 -24.23 30.40 -18.57
N LYS A 1038 -23.50 31.39 -18.04
CA LYS A 1038 -23.29 32.68 -18.72
C LYS A 1038 -22.06 32.61 -19.61
N VAL A 1039 -22.27 32.31 -20.90
CA VAL A 1039 -21.23 32.44 -21.93
C VAL A 1039 -20.99 33.94 -22.19
N ARG A 1040 -20.19 34.61 -21.35
CA ARG A 1040 -19.84 36.03 -21.56
C ARG A 1040 -19.12 36.18 -22.90
N ASN A 1041 -19.53 37.18 -23.70
CA ASN A 1041 -18.90 37.70 -24.93
C ASN A 1041 -17.37 37.50 -25.02
N MET A 1042 -16.94 36.28 -25.32
CA MET A 1042 -15.55 35.94 -25.57
C MET A 1042 -15.28 36.28 -27.03
N LEU A 1043 -14.68 37.45 -27.28
CA LEU A 1043 -14.24 37.93 -28.60
C LEU A 1043 -13.16 37.06 -29.27
N SER A 1044 -12.97 35.81 -28.82
CA SER A 1044 -11.96 34.89 -29.35
C SER A 1044 -12.64 33.71 -30.05
N LYS A 1045 -12.17 33.38 -31.25
CA LYS A 1045 -12.62 32.24 -32.08
C LYS A 1045 -12.46 30.84 -31.43
N LYS A 1046 -12.12 30.75 -30.14
CA LYS A 1046 -12.02 29.50 -29.37
C LYS A 1046 -13.23 29.41 -28.44
N GLY A 1047 -14.17 28.49 -28.74
CA GLY A 1047 -15.34 28.23 -27.89
C GLY A 1047 -14.96 27.77 -26.47
N LEU A 1048 -15.91 27.83 -25.54
CA LEU A 1048 -15.69 27.41 -24.15
C LEU A 1048 -15.54 25.88 -24.09
N GLU A 1049 -14.41 25.41 -23.59
CA GLU A 1049 -14.17 23.97 -23.39
C GLU A 1049 -14.61 23.58 -21.97
N ILE A 1050 -15.42 22.52 -21.86
CA ILE A 1050 -15.91 21.98 -20.60
C ILE A 1050 -15.44 20.53 -20.46
N LEU A 1051 -14.84 20.20 -19.32
CA LEU A 1051 -14.21 18.91 -19.04
C LEU A 1051 -13.20 18.47 -20.14
N PRO A 1052 -12.27 19.36 -20.56
CA PRO A 1052 -11.36 19.08 -21.67
C PRO A 1052 -10.35 17.96 -21.38
N LYS A 1053 -10.12 17.63 -20.10
CA LYS A 1053 -9.16 16.61 -19.67
C LYS A 1053 -9.78 15.24 -19.36
N LEU A 1054 -11.11 15.09 -19.44
CA LEU A 1054 -11.77 13.84 -19.07
C LEU A 1054 -11.38 12.73 -20.05
N GLU A 1055 -10.79 11.65 -19.55
CA GLU A 1055 -10.32 10.49 -20.32
C GLU A 1055 -11.20 9.25 -20.11
N SER A 1056 -11.82 9.11 -18.94
CA SER A 1056 -12.70 7.97 -18.60
C SER A 1056 -14.00 8.44 -17.95
N LEU A 1057 -15.12 7.93 -18.45
CA LEU A 1057 -16.44 8.10 -17.86
C LEU A 1057 -17.12 6.74 -17.70
N ASP A 1058 -17.41 6.36 -16.44
CA ASP A 1058 -18.03 5.08 -16.09
C ASP A 1058 -19.32 5.32 -15.30
N LEU A 1059 -20.46 4.93 -15.87
CA LEU A 1059 -21.80 5.12 -15.34
C LEU A 1059 -22.48 3.77 -15.16
N ARG A 1060 -22.82 3.40 -13.93
CA ARG A 1060 -23.41 2.08 -13.61
C ARG A 1060 -24.61 2.23 -12.71
N ASP A 1061 -25.69 1.55 -13.06
CA ASP A 1061 -26.89 1.41 -12.23
C ASP A 1061 -27.50 2.77 -11.76
N CYS A 1062 -27.32 3.86 -12.53
CA CYS A 1062 -27.94 5.15 -12.25
C CYS A 1062 -29.41 5.15 -12.74
N LEU A 1063 -30.33 4.64 -11.92
CA LEU A 1063 -31.71 4.30 -12.33
C LEU A 1063 -32.64 5.48 -12.65
N ARG A 1064 -32.23 6.74 -12.42
CA ARG A 1064 -32.96 7.95 -12.85
C ARG A 1064 -32.19 8.79 -13.87
N LEU A 1065 -31.04 8.32 -14.33
CA LEU A 1065 -30.19 9.07 -15.24
C LEU A 1065 -30.84 9.11 -16.63
N THR A 1066 -31.49 10.23 -16.93
CA THR A 1066 -32.21 10.44 -18.19
C THR A 1066 -31.34 11.10 -19.25
N HIS A 1067 -30.34 11.88 -18.81
CA HIS A 1067 -29.40 12.59 -19.67
C HIS A 1067 -28.01 12.52 -19.05
N ILE A 1068 -26.94 12.42 -19.85
CA ILE A 1068 -25.59 12.64 -19.30
C ILE A 1068 -25.42 14.13 -18.94
N TRP A 1069 -25.99 15.01 -19.77
CA TRP A 1069 -26.02 16.45 -19.54
C TRP A 1069 -27.36 17.06 -19.98
N ARG A 1070 -27.78 18.16 -19.34
CA ARG A 1070 -29.00 18.92 -19.67
C ARG A 1070 -28.66 20.34 -20.13
N ASN A 1071 -29.54 20.93 -20.96
CA ASN A 1071 -29.46 22.32 -21.43
C ASN A 1071 -28.15 22.68 -22.19
N PHE A 1072 -27.64 21.75 -23.01
CA PHE A 1072 -26.34 21.85 -23.67
C PHE A 1072 -26.19 23.10 -24.59
N PRO A 1073 -25.19 23.98 -24.40
CA PRO A 1073 -25.03 25.19 -25.21
C PRO A 1073 -24.38 24.93 -26.58
N GLU A 1074 -24.80 25.65 -27.63
CA GLU A 1074 -24.27 25.50 -29.00
C GLU A 1074 -22.76 25.83 -29.13
N GLU A 1075 -22.24 26.72 -28.27
CA GLU A 1075 -20.87 27.27 -28.36
C GLU A 1075 -19.84 26.50 -27.50
N VAL A 1076 -20.27 25.44 -26.83
CA VAL A 1076 -19.45 24.65 -25.90
C VAL A 1076 -18.87 23.42 -26.56
N ARG A 1077 -17.60 23.11 -26.24
CA ARG A 1077 -16.95 21.83 -26.61
C ARG A 1077 -16.74 20.97 -25.36
N VAL A 1078 -17.09 19.68 -25.46
CA VAL A 1078 -16.91 18.71 -24.36
C VAL A 1078 -16.10 17.49 -24.77
N PHE A 1079 -15.46 16.82 -23.80
CA PHE A 1079 -14.95 15.45 -23.91
C PHE A 1079 -13.92 15.19 -25.03
N GLN A 1080 -13.11 16.19 -25.41
CA GLN A 1080 -12.13 16.05 -26.50
C GLN A 1080 -11.07 14.97 -26.24
N LYS A 1081 -10.77 14.68 -24.96
CA LYS A 1081 -9.80 13.65 -24.54
C LYS A 1081 -10.46 12.36 -24.05
N LEU A 1082 -11.79 12.25 -24.10
CA LEU A 1082 -12.49 11.07 -23.61
C LEU A 1082 -12.10 9.86 -24.45
N ARG A 1083 -11.52 8.83 -23.82
CA ARG A 1083 -11.06 7.60 -24.46
C ARG A 1083 -11.99 6.45 -24.21
N SER A 1084 -12.57 6.38 -23.01
CA SER A 1084 -13.44 5.29 -22.59
C SER A 1084 -14.76 5.82 -22.06
N LEU A 1085 -15.85 5.31 -22.60
CA LEU A 1085 -17.21 5.54 -22.09
C LEU A 1085 -17.87 4.19 -21.82
N TYR A 1086 -18.18 3.94 -20.55
CA TYR A 1086 -18.89 2.75 -20.10
C TYR A 1086 -20.23 3.14 -19.48
N VAL A 1087 -21.31 2.53 -19.95
CA VAL A 1087 -22.67 2.75 -19.43
C VAL A 1087 -23.35 1.42 -19.21
N TYR A 1088 -23.80 1.17 -17.98
CA TYR A 1088 -24.48 -0.06 -17.60
C TYR A 1088 -25.75 0.25 -16.82
N LYS A 1089 -26.89 -0.28 -17.26
CA LYS A 1089 -28.20 -0.16 -16.59
C LYS A 1089 -28.61 1.29 -16.24
N CYS A 1090 -28.50 2.20 -17.21
CA CYS A 1090 -29.04 3.57 -17.11
C CYS A 1090 -30.25 3.74 -18.05
N PRO A 1091 -31.34 4.42 -17.63
CA PRO A 1091 -32.55 4.60 -18.45
C PRO A 1091 -32.42 5.75 -19.46
N LEU A 1092 -31.24 5.90 -20.07
CA LEU A 1092 -30.98 6.90 -21.09
C LEU A 1092 -31.76 6.59 -22.36
N LYS A 1093 -32.54 7.54 -22.89
CA LYS A 1093 -33.19 7.39 -24.21
C LYS A 1093 -32.17 7.43 -25.35
N CYS A 1094 -31.17 8.29 -25.20
CA CYS A 1094 -30.01 8.37 -26.08
C CYS A 1094 -28.76 8.78 -25.30
N LEU A 1095 -27.58 8.50 -25.86
CA LEU A 1095 -26.30 8.77 -25.22
C LEU A 1095 -25.74 10.15 -25.59
N PHE A 1096 -25.85 10.50 -26.88
CA PHE A 1096 -25.31 11.76 -27.42
C PHE A 1096 -26.44 12.64 -27.95
N HIS A 1097 -26.85 13.62 -27.14
CA HIS A 1097 -27.80 14.65 -27.52
C HIS A 1097 -27.38 16.01 -26.94
N PRO A 1098 -27.23 17.09 -27.73
CA PRO A 1098 -27.49 17.14 -29.17
C PRO A 1098 -26.49 16.31 -29.99
N PRO A 1099 -26.84 15.94 -31.24
CA PRO A 1099 -26.01 15.04 -32.06
C PRO A 1099 -24.63 15.59 -32.38
N SER A 1100 -24.47 16.92 -32.35
CA SER A 1100 -23.21 17.63 -32.57
C SER A 1100 -22.10 17.21 -31.59
N VAL A 1101 -22.45 16.71 -30.39
CA VAL A 1101 -21.47 16.22 -29.40
C VAL A 1101 -20.60 15.10 -29.96
N VAL A 1102 -21.13 14.26 -30.85
CA VAL A 1102 -20.37 13.18 -31.51
C VAL A 1102 -19.15 13.72 -32.25
N THR A 1103 -19.28 14.89 -32.88
CA THR A 1103 -18.18 15.52 -33.62
C THR A 1103 -17.06 16.04 -32.70
N MET A 1104 -17.33 16.15 -31.40
CA MET A 1104 -16.39 16.60 -30.37
C MET A 1104 -15.59 15.43 -29.76
N LEU A 1105 -16.08 14.19 -29.89
CA LEU A 1105 -15.49 12.96 -29.32
C LEU A 1105 -14.31 12.41 -30.17
N ILE A 1106 -13.32 13.26 -30.42
CA ILE A 1106 -12.19 12.96 -31.32
C ILE A 1106 -11.19 11.93 -30.76
N SER A 1107 -11.25 11.63 -29.46
CA SER A 1107 -10.33 10.71 -28.80
C SER A 1107 -10.98 9.40 -28.33
N LEU A 1108 -12.28 9.21 -28.57
CA LEU A 1108 -13.02 8.04 -28.05
C LEU A 1108 -12.50 6.76 -28.70
N GLU A 1109 -11.96 5.86 -27.89
CA GLU A 1109 -11.36 4.58 -28.29
C GLU A 1109 -12.32 3.41 -28.01
N LYS A 1110 -13.03 3.45 -26.87
CA LYS A 1110 -13.94 2.40 -26.41
C LYS A 1110 -15.30 2.99 -26.02
N LEU A 1111 -16.37 2.39 -26.54
CA LEU A 1111 -17.74 2.69 -26.17
C LEU A 1111 -18.48 1.39 -25.84
N ASN A 1112 -18.90 1.26 -24.58
CA ASN A 1112 -19.58 0.09 -24.07
C ASN A 1112 -20.91 0.49 -23.44
N VAL A 1113 -22.01 -0.04 -23.95
CA VAL A 1113 -23.37 0.21 -23.44
C VAL A 1113 -24.07 -1.12 -23.22
N HIS A 1114 -24.43 -1.38 -21.97
CA HIS A 1114 -24.97 -2.67 -21.53
C HIS A 1114 -26.27 -2.48 -20.74
N CYS A 1115 -27.27 -3.32 -20.98
CA CYS A 1115 -28.53 -3.40 -20.22
C CYS A 1115 -29.30 -2.07 -20.07
N CYS A 1116 -29.16 -1.12 -21.00
CA CYS A 1116 -29.88 0.16 -20.99
C CYS A 1116 -31.20 0.03 -21.76
N SER A 1117 -32.26 -0.43 -21.10
CA SER A 1117 -33.50 -0.86 -21.76
C SER A 1117 -34.29 0.26 -22.42
N GLU A 1118 -34.20 1.50 -21.93
CA GLU A 1118 -34.91 2.67 -22.49
C GLU A 1118 -34.22 3.27 -23.71
N MET A 1119 -32.99 2.84 -24.01
CA MET A 1119 -32.20 3.39 -25.10
C MET A 1119 -32.84 3.05 -26.44
N CYS A 1120 -33.29 4.08 -27.17
CA CYS A 1120 -33.91 3.96 -28.49
C CYS A 1120 -32.87 4.17 -29.60
N GLU A 1121 -31.90 5.04 -29.36
CA GLU A 1121 -30.82 5.38 -30.28
C GLU A 1121 -29.56 5.78 -29.51
N VAL A 1122 -28.36 5.58 -30.07
CA VAL A 1122 -27.11 6.01 -29.40
C VAL A 1122 -26.89 7.51 -29.61
N ILE A 1123 -27.09 7.99 -30.84
CA ILE A 1123 -27.06 9.41 -31.20
C ILE A 1123 -28.49 9.92 -31.35
N GLY A 1124 -28.85 10.95 -30.57
CA GLY A 1124 -30.20 11.53 -30.56
C GLY A 1124 -30.65 12.13 -31.90
N GLU A 1125 -31.94 12.41 -32.02
CA GLU A 1125 -32.49 13.29 -33.06
C GLU A 1125 -32.13 14.77 -32.79
N GLU A 1126 -32.14 15.59 -33.85
CA GLU A 1126 -32.06 17.05 -33.71
C GLU A 1126 -33.42 17.54 -33.23
N ASP A 1127 -33.45 18.45 -32.25
CA ASP A 1127 -34.69 19.05 -31.80
C ASP A 1127 -35.33 19.80 -32.98
N LYS A 1128 -36.45 19.29 -33.49
CA LYS A 1128 -37.36 20.10 -34.27
C LYS A 1128 -37.91 21.12 -33.29
N GLU A 1129 -37.46 22.38 -33.38
CA GLU A 1129 -38.10 23.49 -32.67
C GLU A 1129 -39.61 23.39 -32.87
N VAL A 1130 -40.31 22.95 -31.81
CA VAL A 1130 -41.75 23.18 -31.67
C VAL A 1130 -41.89 24.65 -31.33
N SER A 1131 -41.86 25.50 -32.34
CA SER A 1131 -42.48 26.81 -32.24
C SER A 1131 -44.00 26.58 -32.28
N GLN A 1132 -44.59 26.34 -31.12
CA GLN A 1132 -46.00 26.64 -30.92
C GLN A 1132 -46.12 27.78 -29.90
N GLU A 1133 -46.51 28.91 -30.46
CA GLU A 1133 -47.36 29.95 -29.85
C GLU A 1133 -46.73 30.82 -28.76
N ASP A 1134 -46.21 31.98 -29.18
CA ASP A 1134 -46.90 33.22 -28.86
C ASP A 1134 -46.66 34.32 -29.91
N ASN A 1135 -47.76 34.98 -30.29
CA ASN A 1135 -47.84 36.03 -31.30
C ASN A 1135 -47.00 37.26 -30.91
N THR A 1136 -46.07 37.69 -31.76
CA THR A 1136 -46.13 38.96 -32.53
C THR A 1136 -44.74 39.36 -33.08
N GLN A 1137 -44.73 39.68 -34.37
CA GLN A 1137 -43.78 40.56 -35.07
C GLN A 1137 -42.27 40.37 -34.81
N HIS A 1138 -41.59 39.67 -35.72
CA HIS A 1138 -40.62 40.30 -36.64
C HIS A 1138 -40.10 39.25 -37.63
N HIS A 1139 -40.30 39.53 -38.91
CA HIS A 1139 -39.65 38.82 -40.00
C HIS A 1139 -38.12 38.94 -39.90
N ASP A 1140 -37.43 37.88 -40.30
CA ASP A 1140 -36.04 37.86 -40.80
C ASP A 1140 -34.91 37.41 -39.87
N VAL A 1141 -35.04 36.23 -39.24
CA VAL A 1141 -33.89 35.50 -38.65
C VAL A 1141 -33.75 34.04 -39.13
N GLY A 1142 -34.73 33.52 -39.87
CA GLY A 1142 -34.75 32.11 -40.32
C GLY A 1142 -33.75 31.70 -41.42
N LYS A 1143 -32.84 32.58 -41.85
CA LYS A 1143 -31.86 32.30 -42.92
C LYS A 1143 -30.38 32.42 -42.52
N ARG A 1144 -30.06 32.62 -41.24
CA ARG A 1144 -28.66 32.73 -40.77
C ARG A 1144 -28.08 31.50 -40.08
N ARG A 1145 -28.83 30.39 -39.97
CA ARG A 1145 -28.34 29.15 -39.33
C ARG A 1145 -27.42 28.28 -40.22
N GLU A 1146 -27.13 28.69 -41.45
CA GLU A 1146 -26.24 27.94 -42.37
C GLU A 1146 -24.80 28.49 -42.51
N ILE A 1147 -24.43 29.63 -41.88
CA ILE A 1147 -23.19 30.34 -42.26
C ILE A 1147 -22.05 30.29 -41.22
N ALA A 1148 -22.23 29.75 -40.00
CA ALA A 1148 -21.19 29.84 -38.95
C ALA A 1148 -20.29 28.59 -38.75
N LEU A 1149 -20.67 27.42 -39.25
CA LEU A 1149 -19.84 26.20 -39.18
C LEU A 1149 -19.76 25.55 -40.55
N GLY A 1150 -18.91 26.10 -41.43
CA GLY A 1150 -18.65 25.52 -42.74
C GLY A 1150 -18.26 24.04 -42.65
N ARG A 1151 -19.21 23.14 -42.93
CA ARG A 1151 -18.98 21.75 -43.33
C ARG A 1151 -20.24 21.20 -44.01
N SER A 1152 -20.18 21.16 -45.34
CA SER A 1152 -21.11 20.50 -46.25
C SER A 1152 -21.00 18.96 -46.17
N GLY A 1153 -21.03 18.37 -44.98
CA GLY A 1153 -20.90 16.93 -44.79
C GLY A 1153 -21.99 16.39 -43.89
N LYS A 1154 -23.06 15.84 -44.47
CA LYS A 1154 -24.04 14.99 -43.76
C LYS A 1154 -23.31 13.72 -43.28
N GLY A 1155 -22.75 13.71 -42.07
CA GLY A 1155 -22.05 12.52 -41.56
C GLY A 1155 -21.43 12.65 -40.17
N PHE A 1156 -21.37 11.52 -39.46
CA PHE A 1156 -20.75 11.39 -38.15
C PHE A 1156 -19.41 10.66 -38.28
N MET A 1157 -18.39 11.07 -37.52
CA MET A 1157 -17.06 10.47 -37.55
C MET A 1157 -16.57 10.18 -36.15
N PHE A 1158 -16.19 8.92 -35.90
CA PHE A 1158 -15.51 8.46 -34.70
C PHE A 1158 -14.07 8.06 -35.06
N PRO A 1159 -13.12 9.00 -35.03
CA PRO A 1159 -11.80 8.80 -35.65
C PRO A 1159 -10.93 7.78 -34.94
N LYS A 1160 -11.12 7.56 -33.63
CA LYS A 1160 -10.30 6.64 -32.82
C LYS A 1160 -11.03 5.42 -32.26
N LEU A 1161 -12.34 5.31 -32.49
CA LEU A 1161 -13.15 4.25 -31.89
C LEU A 1161 -12.73 2.91 -32.48
N ASN A 1162 -12.15 2.05 -31.64
CA ASN A 1162 -11.63 0.74 -32.04
C ASN A 1162 -12.51 -0.43 -31.55
N SER A 1163 -13.28 -0.20 -30.48
CA SER A 1163 -14.17 -1.17 -29.84
C SER A 1163 -15.53 -0.53 -29.55
N LEU A 1164 -16.59 -1.16 -30.05
CA LEU A 1164 -17.97 -0.79 -29.77
C LEU A 1164 -18.76 -2.02 -29.29
N TRP A 1165 -19.30 -1.93 -28.07
CA TRP A 1165 -20.10 -2.99 -27.47
C TRP A 1165 -21.50 -2.48 -27.11
N LEU A 1166 -22.51 -3.13 -27.68
CA LEU A 1166 -23.92 -2.89 -27.41
C LEU A 1166 -24.57 -4.20 -26.95
N GLU A 1167 -25.09 -4.25 -25.74
CA GLU A 1167 -25.63 -5.49 -25.16
C GLU A 1167 -26.91 -5.27 -24.37
N ASP A 1168 -27.90 -6.16 -24.54
CA ASP A 1168 -29.20 -6.15 -23.86
C ASP A 1168 -29.93 -4.79 -23.94
N LEU A 1169 -29.87 -4.16 -25.13
CA LEU A 1169 -30.53 -2.89 -25.43
C LEU A 1169 -31.89 -3.14 -26.10
N LYS A 1170 -32.89 -3.44 -25.27
CA LYS A 1170 -34.22 -3.94 -25.71
C LYS A 1170 -34.99 -3.01 -26.65
N ASN A 1171 -34.81 -1.70 -26.51
CA ASN A 1171 -35.51 -0.69 -27.32
C ASN A 1171 -34.66 -0.08 -28.44
N LEU A 1172 -33.39 -0.47 -28.58
CA LEU A 1172 -32.48 0.15 -29.54
C LEU A 1172 -32.95 -0.15 -30.97
N ARG A 1173 -33.30 0.89 -31.73
CA ARG A 1173 -33.82 0.76 -33.11
C ARG A 1173 -32.73 1.00 -34.16
N ASN A 1174 -31.79 1.90 -33.86
CA ASN A 1174 -30.70 2.30 -34.74
C ASN A 1174 -29.56 2.93 -33.91
N PHE A 1175 -28.39 3.10 -34.50
CA PHE A 1175 -27.27 3.79 -33.86
C PHE A 1175 -27.40 5.34 -33.88
N GLY A 1176 -28.12 5.96 -34.84
CA GLY A 1176 -28.16 7.43 -34.93
C GLY A 1176 -29.32 8.08 -35.71
N GLY A 1177 -30.55 7.78 -35.34
CA GLY A 1177 -31.80 8.32 -35.90
C GLY A 1177 -32.29 7.58 -37.15
N SER A 1178 -33.62 7.43 -37.29
CA SER A 1178 -34.23 6.77 -38.46
C SER A 1178 -34.29 7.66 -39.70
N HIS A 1179 -34.20 8.98 -39.54
CA HIS A 1179 -34.37 9.99 -40.61
C HIS A 1179 -33.05 10.43 -41.29
N ARG A 1180 -31.96 9.65 -41.16
CA ARG A 1180 -30.59 10.03 -41.60
C ARG A 1180 -30.01 9.14 -42.71
N GLU A 1181 -30.83 8.79 -43.70
CA GLU A 1181 -30.42 7.95 -44.83
C GLU A 1181 -29.30 8.59 -45.68
N ASP A 1182 -29.29 9.93 -45.79
CA ASP A 1182 -28.25 10.69 -46.51
C ASP A 1182 -26.93 10.86 -45.73
N TYR A 1183 -26.83 10.38 -44.48
CA TYR A 1183 -25.65 10.60 -43.64
C TYR A 1183 -24.60 9.49 -43.82
N GLU A 1184 -23.32 9.86 -43.79
CA GLU A 1184 -22.20 8.91 -43.75
C GLU A 1184 -21.68 8.72 -42.31
N PHE A 1185 -21.65 7.48 -41.82
CA PHE A 1185 -21.09 7.10 -40.52
C PHE A 1185 -19.68 6.52 -40.70
N LYS A 1186 -18.65 7.23 -40.21
CA LYS A 1186 -17.23 6.89 -40.40
C LYS A 1186 -16.60 6.34 -39.12
N PHE A 1187 -16.09 5.12 -39.21
CA PHE A 1187 -15.37 4.40 -38.14
C PHE A 1187 -14.02 3.86 -38.68
N PRO A 1188 -13.04 4.73 -38.96
CA PRO A 1188 -11.79 4.35 -39.62
C PRO A 1188 -10.96 3.31 -38.85
N LEU A 1189 -11.05 3.28 -37.51
CA LEU A 1189 -10.25 2.40 -36.65
C LEU A 1189 -11.06 1.29 -35.95
N LEU A 1190 -12.35 1.15 -36.23
CA LEU A 1190 -13.20 0.16 -35.58
C LEU A 1190 -12.80 -1.24 -36.01
N THR A 1191 -12.36 -2.06 -35.07
CA THR A 1191 -11.92 -3.44 -35.31
C THR A 1191 -12.88 -4.48 -34.76
N GLU A 1192 -13.57 -4.13 -33.67
CA GLU A 1192 -14.49 -5.00 -32.95
C GLU A 1192 -15.85 -4.31 -32.76
N LEU A 1193 -16.89 -4.98 -33.25
CA LEU A 1193 -18.29 -4.61 -33.04
C LEU A 1193 -19.02 -5.81 -32.41
N ILE A 1194 -19.52 -5.63 -31.20
CA ILE A 1194 -20.28 -6.66 -30.48
C ILE A 1194 -21.70 -6.15 -30.27
N ILE A 1195 -22.68 -6.90 -30.77
CA ILE A 1195 -24.11 -6.60 -30.62
C ILE A 1195 -24.80 -7.86 -30.09
N VAL A 1196 -25.24 -7.83 -28.84
CA VAL A 1196 -25.82 -9.01 -28.18
C VAL A 1196 -27.18 -8.64 -27.60
N SER A 1197 -28.22 -9.43 -27.87
CA SER A 1197 -29.55 -9.25 -27.30
C SER A 1197 -30.17 -7.85 -27.50
N CYS A 1198 -30.08 -7.30 -28.73
CA CYS A 1198 -30.71 -6.05 -29.15
C CYS A 1198 -31.85 -6.29 -30.17
N PRO A 1199 -33.03 -6.79 -29.75
CA PRO A 1199 -34.03 -7.38 -30.65
C PRO A 1199 -34.73 -6.39 -31.60
N LYS A 1200 -34.76 -5.09 -31.28
CA LYS A 1200 -35.38 -4.07 -32.15
C LYS A 1200 -34.41 -3.44 -33.15
N LEU A 1201 -33.12 -3.79 -33.07
CA LEU A 1201 -32.09 -3.23 -33.95
C LEU A 1201 -32.10 -4.02 -35.26
N LYS A 1202 -32.81 -3.53 -36.27
CA LYS A 1202 -32.89 -4.19 -37.60
C LYS A 1202 -31.70 -3.88 -38.50
N LYS A 1203 -31.17 -2.65 -38.39
CA LYS A 1203 -30.03 -2.16 -39.15
C LYS A 1203 -29.14 -1.36 -38.21
N PHE A 1204 -27.82 -1.50 -38.32
CA PHE A 1204 -26.90 -0.77 -37.43
C PHE A 1204 -27.06 0.75 -37.56
N CYS A 1205 -27.05 1.30 -38.78
CA CYS A 1205 -27.34 2.71 -39.05
C CYS A 1205 -28.16 2.86 -40.34
N SER A 1206 -29.02 3.89 -40.42
CA SER A 1206 -29.89 4.14 -41.59
C SER A 1206 -29.09 4.60 -42.82
N GLY A 1207 -28.07 5.46 -42.61
CA GLY A 1207 -27.19 5.98 -43.65
C GLY A 1207 -26.03 5.07 -44.09
N LYS A 1208 -25.07 5.64 -44.84
CA LYS A 1208 -23.91 4.92 -45.38
C LYS A 1208 -22.85 4.66 -44.31
N LEU A 1209 -22.52 3.41 -44.05
CA LEU A 1209 -21.45 3.04 -43.11
C LEU A 1209 -20.09 2.91 -43.81
N ASN A 1210 -19.04 3.44 -43.18
CA ASN A 1210 -17.65 3.33 -43.63
C ASN A 1210 -16.76 2.89 -42.46
N ALA A 1211 -16.46 1.59 -42.38
CA ALA A 1211 -15.66 0.96 -41.34
C ALA A 1211 -14.63 -0.03 -41.93
N PRO A 1212 -13.53 0.46 -42.54
CA PRO A 1212 -12.63 -0.34 -43.38
C PRO A 1212 -11.80 -1.37 -42.61
N LEU A 1213 -11.59 -1.17 -41.30
CA LEU A 1213 -10.81 -2.05 -40.44
C LEU A 1213 -11.66 -3.01 -39.60
N LEU A 1214 -12.98 -3.05 -39.82
CA LEU A 1214 -13.88 -3.90 -39.06
C LEU A 1214 -13.63 -5.36 -39.42
N LYS A 1215 -12.96 -6.09 -38.52
CA LYS A 1215 -12.55 -7.49 -38.74
C LYS A 1215 -13.54 -8.48 -38.14
N LYS A 1216 -14.26 -8.07 -37.09
CA LYS A 1216 -15.04 -8.95 -36.23
C LYS A 1216 -16.38 -8.31 -35.88
N VAL A 1217 -17.47 -8.95 -36.28
CA VAL A 1217 -18.84 -8.64 -35.87
C VAL A 1217 -19.40 -9.85 -35.12
N GLN A 1218 -19.67 -9.69 -33.83
CA GLN A 1218 -20.26 -10.74 -33.00
C GLN A 1218 -21.72 -10.43 -32.72
N THR A 1219 -22.59 -11.40 -33.05
CA THR A 1219 -24.02 -11.38 -32.77
C THR A 1219 -24.47 -12.71 -32.17
N ALA A 1220 -25.32 -12.70 -31.15
CA ALA A 1220 -25.82 -13.93 -30.52
C ALA A 1220 -26.80 -14.69 -31.46
N PRO A 1221 -26.77 -16.04 -31.49
CA PRO A 1221 -27.70 -16.82 -32.29
C PRO A 1221 -29.11 -16.83 -31.67
N GLY A 1222 -30.09 -16.24 -32.37
CA GLY A 1222 -31.53 -16.31 -32.03
C GLY A 1222 -32.21 -14.98 -31.72
N ASP A 1223 -31.47 -13.87 -31.58
CA ASP A 1223 -32.01 -12.63 -30.99
C ASP A 1223 -32.41 -11.54 -31.99
N ILE A 1224 -32.08 -11.67 -33.28
CA ILE A 1224 -32.41 -10.65 -34.29
C ILE A 1224 -32.91 -11.32 -35.57
N GLU A 1225 -34.23 -11.47 -35.70
CA GLU A 1225 -34.85 -11.78 -37.00
C GLU A 1225 -34.60 -10.59 -37.95
N ASP A 1226 -34.04 -10.85 -39.12
CA ASP A 1226 -33.78 -9.87 -40.18
C ASP A 1226 -32.73 -8.77 -39.90
N PHE A 1227 -31.69 -9.04 -39.09
CA PHE A 1227 -30.57 -8.08 -38.95
C PHE A 1227 -29.75 -7.96 -40.23
N GLU A 1228 -29.73 -6.76 -40.83
CA GLU A 1228 -28.78 -6.43 -41.90
C GLU A 1228 -27.41 -6.09 -41.29
N ALA A 1229 -26.47 -7.03 -41.44
CA ALA A 1229 -25.11 -6.83 -40.96
C ALA A 1229 -24.46 -5.61 -41.66
N PRO A 1230 -23.72 -4.77 -40.91
CA PRO A 1230 -23.14 -3.53 -41.43
C PRO A 1230 -22.10 -3.68 -42.56
N VAL A 1231 -21.58 -4.90 -42.81
CA VAL A 1231 -20.55 -5.23 -43.81
C VAL A 1231 -20.84 -6.62 -44.38
N ASP A 1232 -20.36 -6.95 -45.58
CA ASP A 1232 -20.35 -8.28 -46.24
C ASP A 1232 -19.62 -9.41 -45.46
N LEU A 1233 -19.41 -9.23 -44.15
CA LEU A 1233 -18.85 -10.23 -43.25
C LEU A 1233 -19.96 -11.14 -42.77
N LYS A 1234 -19.86 -12.44 -43.05
CA LYS A 1234 -20.76 -13.47 -42.47
C LYS A 1234 -20.71 -13.35 -40.94
N ALA A 1235 -21.85 -13.06 -40.32
CA ALA A 1235 -22.01 -13.02 -38.87
C ALA A 1235 -21.47 -14.32 -38.23
N PHE A 1236 -20.47 -14.21 -37.37
CA PHE A 1236 -20.00 -15.36 -36.59
C PHE A 1236 -21.02 -15.64 -35.48
N LYS A 1237 -21.93 -16.59 -35.72
CA LYS A 1237 -22.81 -17.16 -34.69
C LYS A 1237 -22.01 -18.12 -33.81
N SER A 1238 -21.18 -17.59 -32.91
CA SER A 1238 -20.52 -18.39 -31.88
C SER A 1238 -21.34 -18.38 -30.59
N PRO A 1239 -21.44 -19.50 -29.83
CA PRO A 1239 -21.96 -19.46 -28.47
C PRO A 1239 -20.99 -18.64 -27.61
N LEU A 1240 -21.34 -17.39 -27.32
CA LEU A 1240 -20.59 -16.55 -26.40
C LEU A 1240 -20.69 -17.17 -25.00
N ARG A 1241 -19.62 -17.82 -24.53
CA ARG A 1241 -19.39 -17.96 -23.09
C ARG A 1241 -18.97 -16.59 -22.57
N ILE A 1242 -19.96 -15.81 -22.15
CA ILE A 1242 -19.77 -14.51 -21.52
C ILE A 1242 -19.17 -14.77 -20.13
N ASN A 1243 -17.85 -14.69 -20.03
CA ASN A 1243 -17.17 -14.60 -18.74
C ASN A 1243 -17.26 -13.14 -18.29
N PHE A 1244 -18.20 -12.83 -17.39
CA PHE A 1244 -18.14 -11.61 -16.59
C PHE A 1244 -16.83 -11.65 -15.79
N ARG A 1245 -15.86 -10.81 -16.14
CA ARG A 1245 -14.78 -10.47 -15.20
C ARG A 1245 -15.32 -9.38 -14.30
N ASN A 1246 -15.34 -9.71 -13.00
CA ASN A 1246 -15.78 -8.87 -11.87
C ASN A 1246 -15.14 -7.49 -11.87
#